data_AF-A0A6N2MDQ5-F1
#
_entry.id   AF-A0A6N2MDQ5-F1
#
_cell.length_a   1.000
_cell.length_b   1.000
_cell.length_c   1.000
_cell.angle_alpha   90.00
_cell.angle_beta   90.00
_cell.angle_gamma   90.00
#
_symmetry.space_group_name_H-M   'P 1'
#
loop_
_entity.id
_entity.type
_entity.pdbx_description
1 polymer ?
#
loop_
_entity_poly.entity_id
_entity_poly.type
_entity_poly.pdbx_seq_one_letter_code
_entity_poly.pdbx_strand_id
1 'polypeptide(L)'
;MLILPSWCLFSLVSLRCQALPHFSNQSLKDDTATAAEQLREAESETKALRMMTQRMILTQEEMEEVVLKRCWLARYWGLAVQHGGGDPDRSKLARDLSDLTGEGNIESMLSVEMGLRELASLKLYLLWLNTDDQIWLDNPSQIQDHQAWLTYYWRRALAHGVEEDIAEDQLQFWISRSGQPPTSHDAVDASIEQQLWEASRREIDHSSLAPGANHKRTDSELSSHFSLSETMLSQTWKAMAMAALVVHLCIFMGVESSLPHPDKIARLPGQPHVGFQQFSGYVTVDGIKNRALFYYFVEAELDQASKPLVLWLNGGPGCSSLGVGAFSENGPFRPNGRVLIRNEHSWNREANMLYLETPVGVGFSYATDSSSYVAVDDEATARDNLVFLQGWFNKFPQYRNKDLFITGESYAGHYIPNLQSLWLKLTGRRSNPVLEFATDLNSRAEYFWSHGLISDSTYKMFTSACNYSRYVSEYYRDSVSSICSLVMKQVSTETSRFVDKYDVTLDVCISSVLSQSKVISPKQVSERIDVCIEDETVNYLNRKDVQKALHARLVGVRRWEVCSNILDYEVLNIEIPTINIVGSLINAGIPVLIYSGDQDSVIPLTGSRTLVHKLAKELGLNTTVPYRAWFAGKQVGGWTQVYGTILSFATIRGASHEAPFSQPERSLMLFKSFLQGKHLPEQ
;
A
#
# COMPACT_ATOMS: atom_id res chain seq x y z
N MET A 1 -14.08 -8.18 -20.51
CA MET A 1 -13.10 -8.55 -19.47
C MET A 1 -13.59 -7.88 -18.19
N LEU A 2 -13.65 -8.68 -17.13
CA LEU A 2 -14.38 -8.54 -15.85
C LEU A 2 -14.72 -7.11 -15.38
N ILE A 3 -15.99 -6.91 -15.04
CA ILE A 3 -16.53 -5.77 -14.29
C ILE A 3 -15.95 -5.88 -12.87
N LEU A 4 -14.87 -5.17 -12.59
CA LEU A 4 -14.44 -4.90 -11.21
C LEU A 4 -15.40 -3.82 -10.67
N PRO A 5 -15.98 -4.00 -9.46
CA PRO A 5 -16.86 -2.99 -8.89
C PRO A 5 -16.10 -1.69 -8.72
N SER A 6 -16.74 -0.64 -9.21
CA SER A 6 -16.38 0.77 -9.04
C SER A 6 -15.91 1.05 -7.62
N TRP A 7 -14.61 1.35 -7.53
CA TRP A 7 -13.89 1.85 -6.36
C TRP A 7 -14.30 3.33 -6.12
N CYS A 8 -13.86 3.92 -5.01
CA CYS A 8 -14.09 5.31 -4.56
C CYS A 8 -15.30 5.55 -3.63
N LEU A 9 -15.01 6.02 -2.42
CA LEU A 9 -15.95 6.60 -1.46
C LEU A 9 -15.35 7.92 -0.95
N PHE A 10 -16.18 8.93 -0.63
CA PHE A 10 -15.93 10.29 -0.07
C PHE A 10 -15.59 11.52 -0.96
N SER A 11 -16.39 12.58 -0.80
CA SER A 11 -16.24 13.87 -1.47
C SER A 11 -14.95 14.57 -1.05
N LEU A 12 -14.48 15.50 -1.89
CA LEU A 12 -13.26 16.26 -1.64
C LEU A 12 -13.28 16.99 -0.28
N VAL A 13 -12.25 16.74 0.52
CA VAL A 13 -12.05 17.38 1.84
C VAL A 13 -10.87 18.32 1.76
N SER A 14 -11.03 19.55 2.22
CA SER A 14 -9.96 20.53 2.34
C SER A 14 -9.90 21.04 3.79
N LEU A 15 -8.74 20.86 4.44
CA LEU A 15 -8.48 21.25 5.82
C LEU A 15 -7.38 22.31 5.90
N ARG A 16 -7.51 23.29 6.79
CA ARG A 16 -6.44 24.27 7.09
C ARG A 16 -5.71 23.91 8.39
N CYS A 17 -4.40 23.73 8.33
CA CYS A 17 -3.52 23.48 9.47
C CYS A 17 -2.73 24.74 9.85
N GLN A 18 -2.56 24.98 11.15
CA GLN A 18 -1.59 25.95 11.67
C GLN A 18 -0.20 25.32 11.76
N ALA A 19 0.85 26.15 11.68
CA ALA A 19 2.25 25.75 11.69
C ALA A 19 2.64 24.92 12.93
N LEU A 20 3.62 24.02 12.76
CA LEU A 20 4.20 23.22 13.85
C LEU A 20 4.73 24.13 14.98
N PRO A 21 4.40 23.89 16.25
CA PRO A 21 5.11 24.53 17.34
C PRO A 21 6.57 24.05 17.38
N HIS A 22 7.47 24.95 17.79
CA HIS A 22 8.91 24.65 17.93
C HIS A 22 9.12 23.43 18.87
N PHE A 23 9.46 22.28 18.30
CA PHE A 23 9.98 21.15 19.07
C PHE A 23 11.42 21.44 19.50
N SER A 24 11.67 21.47 20.80
CA SER A 24 13.03 21.49 21.33
C SER A 24 13.67 20.11 21.12
N ASN A 25 14.91 20.09 20.63
CA ASN A 25 15.69 18.88 20.35
C ASN A 25 15.89 17.95 21.57
N GLN A 26 15.59 18.44 22.79
CA GLN A 26 15.81 17.72 24.04
C GLN A 26 14.65 16.76 24.36
N SER A 27 13.39 17.21 24.27
CA SER A 27 12.22 16.33 24.43
C SER A 27 12.18 15.28 23.32
N LEU A 28 12.62 15.63 22.11
CA LEU A 28 12.77 14.70 21.00
C LEU A 28 13.72 13.54 21.33
N LYS A 29 14.80 13.76 22.09
CA LYS A 29 15.76 12.71 22.47
C LYS A 29 15.21 11.78 23.54
N ASP A 30 14.48 12.32 24.51
CA ASP A 30 13.92 11.54 25.62
C ASP A 30 12.73 10.70 25.15
N ASP A 31 11.90 11.25 24.27
CA ASP A 31 10.76 10.54 23.66
C ASP A 31 11.22 9.52 22.61
N THR A 32 12.28 9.81 21.84
CA THR A 32 12.88 8.82 20.91
C THR A 32 13.63 7.72 21.64
N ALA A 33 14.27 7.99 22.78
CA ALA A 33 14.89 6.95 23.60
C ALA A 33 13.83 6.00 24.19
N THR A 34 12.71 6.56 24.68
CA THR A 34 11.60 5.75 25.23
C THR A 34 10.91 4.93 24.14
N ALA A 35 10.66 5.52 22.97
CA ALA A 35 10.10 4.81 21.82
C ALA A 35 11.07 3.77 21.24
N ALA A 36 12.39 4.02 21.28
CA ALA A 36 13.40 3.05 20.87
C ALA A 36 13.49 1.87 21.84
N GLU A 37 13.30 2.09 23.14
CA GLU A 37 13.27 1.01 24.14
C GLU A 37 12.03 0.13 23.94
N GLN A 38 10.85 0.74 23.77
CA GLN A 38 9.60 0.02 23.45
C GLN A 38 9.66 -0.70 22.10
N LEU A 39 10.30 -0.10 21.10
CA LEU A 39 10.54 -0.74 19.81
C LEU A 39 11.52 -1.90 19.93
N ARG A 40 12.58 -1.81 20.76
CA ARG A 40 13.50 -2.94 21.00
C ARG A 40 12.83 -4.08 21.74
N GLU A 41 11.91 -3.80 22.66
CA GLU A 41 11.14 -4.79 23.40
C GLU A 41 10.14 -5.49 22.46
N ALA A 42 9.41 -4.72 21.64
CA ALA A 42 8.52 -5.26 20.61
C ALA A 42 9.27 -6.00 19.49
N GLU A 43 10.45 -5.53 19.07
CA GLU A 43 11.32 -6.22 18.09
C GLU A 43 11.90 -7.51 18.68
N SER A 44 12.20 -7.54 19.97
CA SER A 44 12.61 -8.75 20.70
C SER A 44 11.50 -9.79 20.69
N GLU A 45 10.27 -9.39 21.02
CA GLU A 45 9.08 -10.28 20.98
C GLU A 45 8.75 -10.72 19.55
N THR A 46 8.83 -9.82 18.57
CA THR A 46 8.58 -10.13 17.16
C THR A 46 9.69 -11.03 16.59
N LYS A 47 10.95 -10.87 17.02
CA LYS A 47 12.06 -11.74 16.62
C LYS A 47 11.94 -13.11 17.29
N ALA A 48 11.46 -13.19 18.53
CA ALA A 48 11.12 -14.44 19.18
C ALA A 48 9.97 -15.16 18.44
N LEU A 49 8.93 -14.42 18.05
CA LEU A 49 7.82 -14.94 17.23
C LEU A 49 8.30 -15.40 15.85
N ARG A 50 9.16 -14.62 15.18
CA ARG A 50 9.69 -14.92 13.84
C ARG A 50 10.67 -16.08 13.87
N MET A 51 11.47 -16.25 14.92
CA MET A 51 12.30 -17.44 15.14
C MET A 51 11.43 -18.68 15.42
N MET A 52 10.27 -18.53 16.07
CA MET A 52 9.28 -19.61 16.17
C MET A 52 8.64 -19.93 14.82
N THR A 53 8.25 -18.94 14.02
CA THR A 53 7.61 -19.15 12.70
C THR A 53 8.60 -19.70 11.66
N GLN A 54 9.87 -19.31 11.73
CA GLN A 54 10.92 -19.77 10.80
C GLN A 54 11.39 -21.20 11.10
N ARG A 55 11.19 -21.69 12.35
CA ARG A 55 11.28 -23.12 12.71
C ARG A 55 10.06 -23.97 12.27
N MET A 56 8.97 -23.34 11.80
CA MET A 56 7.76 -24.05 11.36
C MET A 56 7.72 -24.36 9.86
N ILE A 57 8.73 -23.96 9.08
CA ILE A 57 8.82 -24.22 7.64
C ILE A 57 9.90 -25.28 7.43
N LEU A 58 9.47 -26.48 6.99
CA LEU A 58 10.36 -27.58 6.66
C LEU A 58 11.27 -27.19 5.50
N THR A 59 12.54 -27.60 5.56
CA THR A 59 13.47 -27.50 4.42
C THR A 59 13.03 -28.40 3.27
N GLN A 60 13.59 -28.19 2.08
CA GLN A 60 13.28 -28.99 0.89
C GLN A 60 13.52 -30.50 1.14
N GLU A 61 14.62 -30.85 1.81
CA GLU A 61 14.94 -32.25 2.16
C GLU A 61 13.97 -32.82 3.20
N GLU A 62 13.58 -32.03 4.21
CA GLU A 62 12.57 -32.44 5.20
C GLU A 62 11.17 -32.59 4.58
N MET A 63 10.81 -31.75 3.61
CA MET A 63 9.57 -31.91 2.83
C MET A 63 9.59 -33.20 2.00
N GLU A 64 10.69 -33.50 1.31
CA GLU A 64 10.84 -34.73 0.54
C GLU A 64 10.76 -35.97 1.46
N GLU A 65 11.38 -35.91 2.63
CA GLU A 65 11.30 -36.95 3.66
C GLU A 65 9.87 -37.17 4.17
N VAL A 66 9.14 -36.09 4.47
CA VAL A 66 7.74 -36.15 4.93
C VAL A 66 6.84 -36.74 3.84
N VAL A 67 7.02 -36.34 2.58
CA VAL A 67 6.23 -36.87 1.46
C VAL A 67 6.47 -38.36 1.26
N LEU A 68 7.72 -38.82 1.28
CA LEU A 68 8.06 -40.24 1.14
C LEU A 68 7.47 -41.09 2.27
N LYS A 69 7.57 -40.60 3.52
CA LYS A 69 6.99 -41.27 4.70
C LYS A 69 5.46 -41.32 4.65
N ARG A 70 4.80 -40.26 4.17
CA ARG A 70 3.33 -40.24 3.97
C ARG A 70 2.88 -41.24 2.92
N CYS A 71 3.55 -41.30 1.77
CA CYS A 71 3.22 -42.25 0.71
C CYS A 71 3.30 -43.70 1.18
N TRP A 72 4.32 -44.03 1.98
CA TRP A 72 4.48 -45.37 2.54
C TRP A 72 3.45 -45.68 3.63
N LEU A 73 3.21 -44.76 4.57
CA LEU A 73 2.21 -44.91 5.64
C LEU A 73 0.78 -45.05 5.08
N ALA A 74 0.40 -44.24 4.09
CA ALA A 74 -0.91 -44.32 3.44
C ALA A 74 -1.16 -45.69 2.80
N ARG A 75 -0.13 -46.27 2.17
CA ARG A 75 -0.21 -47.60 1.55
C ARG A 75 -0.25 -48.72 2.60
N TYR A 76 0.55 -48.63 3.66
CA TYR A 76 0.52 -49.58 4.78
C TYR A 76 -0.87 -49.63 5.43
N TRP A 77 -1.42 -48.48 5.80
CA TRP A 77 -2.75 -48.41 6.41
C TRP A 77 -3.87 -48.77 5.45
N GLY A 78 -3.73 -48.45 4.15
CA GLY A 78 -4.64 -48.93 3.11
C GLY A 78 -4.71 -50.46 3.02
N LEU A 79 -3.56 -51.14 3.10
CA LEU A 79 -3.48 -52.61 3.14
C LEU A 79 -4.00 -53.18 4.47
N ALA A 80 -3.69 -52.52 5.60
CA ALA A 80 -4.20 -52.91 6.92
C ALA A 80 -5.73 -52.80 7.02
N VAL A 81 -6.35 -51.84 6.33
CA VAL A 81 -7.82 -51.70 6.23
C VAL A 81 -8.43 -52.75 5.29
N GLN A 82 -7.71 -53.18 4.24
CA GLN A 82 -8.17 -54.25 3.33
C GLN A 82 -8.08 -55.66 3.94
N HIS A 83 -7.14 -55.90 4.85
CA HIS A 83 -6.86 -57.24 5.38
C HIS A 83 -7.03 -57.40 6.91
N GLY A 84 -7.23 -56.30 7.64
CA GLY A 84 -7.53 -56.27 9.08
C GLY A 84 -8.88 -55.63 9.35
N GLY A 85 -9.64 -56.19 10.30
CA GLY A 85 -11.02 -55.78 10.62
C GLY A 85 -11.17 -54.27 10.84
N GLY A 86 -12.23 -53.71 10.23
CA GLY A 86 -12.44 -52.27 10.05
C GLY A 86 -12.53 -51.45 11.33
N ASP A 87 -11.39 -50.90 11.74
CA ASP A 87 -11.30 -49.80 12.70
C ASP A 87 -11.46 -48.45 11.97
N PRO A 88 -12.50 -47.66 12.28
CA PRO A 88 -12.80 -46.41 11.59
C PRO A 88 -11.69 -45.34 11.73
N ASP A 89 -10.94 -45.33 12.83
CA ASP A 89 -9.87 -44.33 13.05
C ASP A 89 -8.66 -44.59 12.13
N ARG A 90 -8.35 -45.85 11.83
CA ARG A 90 -7.32 -46.23 10.85
C ARG A 90 -7.71 -45.86 9.42
N SER A 91 -9.01 -45.95 9.10
CA SER A 91 -9.53 -45.52 7.79
C SER A 91 -9.46 -44.01 7.58
N LYS A 92 -9.54 -43.24 8.68
CA LYS A 92 -9.45 -41.79 8.66
C LYS A 92 -7.98 -41.38 8.50
N LEU A 93 -7.08 -41.98 9.28
CA LEU A 93 -5.64 -41.76 9.17
C LEU A 93 -5.11 -42.10 7.76
N ALA A 94 -5.56 -43.21 7.16
CA ALA A 94 -5.19 -43.58 5.79
C ALA A 94 -5.65 -42.53 4.75
N ARG A 95 -6.84 -41.95 4.93
CA ARG A 95 -7.36 -40.89 4.05
C ARG A 95 -6.58 -39.60 4.20
N ASP A 96 -6.30 -39.18 5.43
CA ASP A 96 -5.57 -37.95 5.74
C ASP A 96 -4.09 -38.05 5.27
N LEU A 97 -3.49 -39.24 5.31
CA LEU A 97 -2.14 -39.50 4.77
C LEU A 97 -2.10 -39.57 3.24
N SER A 98 -3.20 -39.96 2.58
CA SER A 98 -3.30 -40.07 1.12
C SER A 98 -3.57 -38.76 0.40
N ASP A 99 -3.90 -37.69 1.14
CA ASP A 99 -4.17 -36.37 0.58
C ASP A 99 -2.85 -35.71 0.14
N LEU A 100 -2.60 -35.71 -1.18
CA LEU A 100 -1.36 -35.29 -1.84
C LEU A 100 -1.17 -33.77 -1.91
N THR A 101 -2.01 -32.99 -1.23
CA THR A 101 -1.80 -31.55 -1.06
C THR A 101 -0.58 -31.33 -0.16
N GLY A 102 0.57 -31.12 -0.81
CA GLY A 102 1.87 -30.92 -0.19
C GLY A 102 2.00 -29.57 0.54
N GLU A 103 1.17 -29.33 1.55
CA GLU A 103 1.40 -28.28 2.52
C GLU A 103 2.32 -28.83 3.62
N GLY A 104 3.63 -28.81 3.40
CA GLY A 104 4.64 -29.27 4.36
C GLY A 104 4.67 -28.45 5.66
N ASN A 105 3.65 -28.62 6.51
CA ASN A 105 3.50 -27.96 7.80
C ASN A 105 3.76 -28.93 8.98
N ILE A 106 3.95 -28.39 10.18
CA ILE A 106 4.32 -29.18 11.38
C ILE A 106 3.24 -30.21 11.77
N GLU A 107 1.97 -29.99 11.44
CA GLU A 107 0.87 -30.94 11.66
C GLU A 107 1.02 -32.19 10.78
N SER A 108 1.55 -32.03 9.57
CA SER A 108 1.90 -33.12 8.66
C SER A 108 3.08 -33.94 9.20
N MET A 109 4.09 -33.28 9.77
CA MET A 109 5.23 -33.95 10.41
C MET A 109 4.82 -34.71 11.67
N LEU A 110 3.97 -34.12 12.52
CA LEU A 110 3.44 -34.76 13.72
C LEU A 110 2.57 -35.97 13.37
N SER A 111 1.80 -35.91 12.29
CA SER A 111 0.97 -37.01 11.81
C SER A 111 1.82 -38.17 11.23
N VAL A 112 2.92 -37.86 10.53
CA VAL A 112 3.93 -38.84 10.09
C VAL A 112 4.67 -39.44 11.29
N GLU A 113 5.09 -38.62 12.25
CA GLU A 113 5.78 -39.06 13.46
C GLU A 113 4.88 -39.93 14.35
N MET A 114 3.59 -39.60 14.47
CA MET A 114 2.60 -40.44 15.13
C MET A 114 2.41 -41.78 14.41
N GLY A 115 2.31 -41.78 13.08
CA GLY A 115 2.21 -43.01 12.28
C GLY A 115 3.45 -43.91 12.40
N LEU A 116 4.64 -43.33 12.42
CA LEU A 116 5.91 -44.05 12.62
C LEU A 116 6.05 -44.56 14.06
N ARG A 117 5.63 -43.79 15.07
CA ARG A 117 5.61 -44.22 16.47
C ARG A 117 4.61 -45.36 16.69
N GLU A 118 3.44 -45.32 16.04
CA GLU A 118 2.50 -46.43 16.08
C GLU A 118 3.10 -47.70 15.46
N LEU A 119 3.76 -47.60 14.31
CA LEU A 119 4.48 -48.72 13.68
C LEU A 119 5.61 -49.29 14.54
N ALA A 120 6.42 -48.42 15.14
CA ALA A 120 7.48 -48.82 16.07
C ALA A 120 6.91 -49.49 17.32
N SER A 121 5.76 -49.01 17.81
CA SER A 121 5.05 -49.61 18.96
C SER A 121 4.39 -50.95 18.64
N LEU A 122 4.02 -51.17 17.37
CA LEU A 122 3.31 -52.35 16.90
C LEU A 122 4.21 -53.59 16.74
N LYS A 123 5.54 -53.49 16.94
CA LYS A 123 6.51 -54.60 16.79
C LYS A 123 6.28 -55.45 15.52
N LEU A 124 5.76 -54.82 14.45
CA LEU A 124 5.17 -55.57 13.34
C LEU A 124 6.19 -55.94 12.26
N TYR A 125 7.41 -55.39 12.31
CA TYR A 125 8.47 -55.76 11.36
C TYR A 125 9.12 -57.12 11.69
N LEU A 126 9.21 -57.48 12.97
CA LEU A 126 9.74 -58.79 13.40
C LEU A 126 8.73 -59.93 13.26
N LEU A 127 7.43 -59.63 13.18
CA LEU A 127 6.37 -60.62 12.92
C LEU A 127 6.14 -60.87 11.44
N TRP A 128 6.58 -59.98 10.55
CA TRP A 128 6.43 -60.13 9.10
C TRP A 128 7.36 -61.21 8.51
N LEU A 129 8.49 -61.50 9.16
CA LEU A 129 9.47 -62.49 8.70
C LEU A 129 9.39 -63.85 9.41
N ASN A 130 8.44 -64.04 10.33
CA ASN A 130 8.35 -65.25 11.16
C ASN A 130 7.12 -66.13 10.87
N THR A 131 6.44 -65.88 9.74
CA THR A 131 5.40 -66.78 9.22
C THR A 131 5.82 -67.25 7.84
N ASP A 132 6.02 -68.57 7.71
CA ASP A 132 6.40 -69.34 6.51
C ASP A 132 5.43 -69.21 5.30
N ASP A 133 4.61 -68.17 5.22
CA ASP A 133 3.66 -67.98 4.13
C ASP A 133 4.22 -67.10 3.02
N GLN A 134 4.77 -67.81 2.03
CA GLN A 134 5.32 -67.36 0.75
C GLN A 134 4.25 -66.74 -0.20
N ILE A 135 3.26 -65.99 0.30
CA ILE A 135 2.00 -65.72 -0.44
C ILE A 135 1.83 -64.29 -0.99
N TRP A 136 2.74 -63.33 -0.74
CA TRP A 136 2.47 -61.91 -1.11
C TRP A 136 3.50 -61.20 -2.01
N LEU A 137 4.34 -61.92 -2.77
CA LEU A 137 5.36 -61.29 -3.62
C LEU A 137 5.21 -61.59 -5.12
N ASP A 138 4.07 -61.22 -5.71
CA ASP A 138 3.87 -61.30 -7.17
C ASP A 138 3.67 -59.94 -7.85
N ASN A 139 3.85 -58.81 -7.14
CA ASN A 139 3.62 -57.48 -7.71
C ASN A 139 4.92 -56.66 -7.86
N PRO A 140 5.43 -56.42 -9.08
CA PRO A 140 6.70 -55.73 -9.34
C PRO A 140 6.80 -54.32 -8.73
N SER A 141 5.66 -53.64 -8.55
CA SER A 141 5.61 -52.30 -7.93
C SER A 141 5.99 -52.31 -6.46
N GLN A 142 5.72 -53.39 -5.72
CA GLN A 142 6.02 -53.46 -4.29
C GLN A 142 7.50 -53.70 -4.00
N ILE A 143 8.22 -54.36 -4.91
CA ILE A 143 9.66 -54.63 -4.77
C ILE A 143 10.46 -53.34 -4.99
N GLN A 144 10.04 -52.53 -5.96
CA GLN A 144 10.73 -51.29 -6.34
C GLN A 144 10.64 -50.21 -5.24
N ASP A 145 9.49 -50.13 -4.56
CA ASP A 145 9.27 -49.17 -3.47
C ASP A 145 10.04 -49.55 -2.19
N HIS A 146 10.15 -50.85 -1.85
CA HIS A 146 10.98 -51.31 -0.73
C HIS A 146 12.47 -51.07 -0.97
N GLN A 147 12.95 -51.29 -2.21
CA GLN A 147 14.33 -50.99 -2.59
C GLN A 147 14.63 -49.49 -2.50
N ALA A 148 13.70 -48.63 -2.92
CA ALA A 148 13.84 -47.18 -2.80
C ALA A 148 13.94 -46.73 -1.33
N TRP A 149 13.14 -47.33 -0.44
CA TRP A 149 13.14 -47.00 0.98
C TRP A 149 14.41 -47.46 1.70
N LEU A 150 14.89 -48.68 1.43
CA LEU A 150 16.15 -49.20 2.00
C LEU A 150 17.37 -48.43 1.47
N THR A 151 17.37 -48.05 0.19
CA THR A 151 18.43 -47.20 -0.40
C THR A 151 18.45 -45.81 0.24
N TYR A 152 17.27 -45.22 0.48
CA TYR A 152 17.14 -43.95 1.18
C TYR A 152 17.65 -44.05 2.63
N TYR A 153 17.27 -45.11 3.34
CA TYR A 153 17.62 -45.33 4.74
C TYR A 153 19.13 -45.50 4.94
N TRP A 154 19.79 -46.35 4.15
CA TRP A 154 21.24 -46.57 4.25
C TRP A 154 22.05 -45.35 3.77
N ARG A 155 21.54 -44.60 2.79
CA ARG A 155 22.15 -43.33 2.38
C ARG A 155 22.11 -42.28 3.51
N ARG A 156 21.05 -42.26 4.31
CA ARG A 156 20.93 -41.40 5.50
C ARG A 156 21.79 -41.88 6.66
N ALA A 157 21.85 -43.18 6.91
CA ALA A 157 22.76 -43.77 7.90
C ALA A 157 24.22 -43.34 7.64
N LEU A 158 24.65 -43.44 6.38
CA LEU A 158 25.98 -43.02 5.93
C LEU A 158 26.20 -41.51 6.06
N ALA A 159 25.24 -40.69 5.61
CA ALA A 159 25.36 -39.23 5.68
C ALA A 159 25.46 -38.69 7.13
N HIS A 160 24.88 -39.41 8.10
CA HIS A 160 24.88 -39.05 9.51
C HIS A 160 25.93 -39.78 10.35
N GLY A 161 26.83 -40.52 9.71
CA GLY A 161 27.94 -41.20 10.39
C GLY A 161 27.53 -42.36 11.29
N VAL A 162 26.36 -42.96 11.06
CA VAL A 162 25.81 -44.07 11.85
C VAL A 162 26.24 -45.39 11.22
N GLU A 163 27.17 -46.10 11.90
CA GLU A 163 27.75 -47.38 11.42
C GLU A 163 28.23 -47.28 9.95
N GLU A 164 29.07 -46.28 9.65
CA GLU A 164 29.47 -45.87 8.29
C GLU A 164 29.97 -47.03 7.41
N ASP A 165 30.73 -47.95 7.98
CA ASP A 165 31.29 -49.12 7.29
C ASP A 165 30.19 -50.10 6.85
N ILE A 166 29.20 -50.34 7.71
CA ILE A 166 28.05 -51.20 7.40
C ILE A 166 27.07 -50.46 6.48
N ALA A 167 26.87 -49.16 6.68
CA ALA A 167 25.94 -48.36 5.91
C ALA A 167 26.38 -48.17 4.45
N GLU A 168 27.67 -47.96 4.20
CA GLU A 168 28.24 -47.87 2.85
C GLU A 168 28.10 -49.22 2.12
N ASP A 169 28.45 -50.33 2.77
CA ASP A 169 28.37 -51.67 2.20
C ASP A 169 26.92 -52.06 1.87
N GLN A 170 25.97 -51.75 2.76
CA GLN A 170 24.55 -52.00 2.53
C GLN A 170 23.96 -51.09 1.45
N LEU A 171 24.36 -49.82 1.42
CA LEU A 171 23.92 -48.89 0.37
C LEU A 171 24.38 -49.36 -1.02
N GLN A 172 25.63 -49.79 -1.15
CA GLN A 172 26.16 -50.35 -2.40
C GLN A 172 25.47 -51.66 -2.76
N PHE A 173 25.20 -52.53 -1.78
CA PHE A 173 24.45 -53.77 -1.96
C PHE A 173 23.06 -53.50 -2.57
N TRP A 174 22.28 -52.56 -2.02
CA TRP A 174 20.93 -52.25 -2.51
C TRP A 174 20.91 -51.54 -3.87
N ILE A 175 21.87 -50.65 -4.12
CA ILE A 175 22.04 -50.00 -5.44
C ILE A 175 22.33 -51.05 -6.53
N SER A 176 23.09 -52.10 -6.21
CA SER A 176 23.50 -53.13 -7.16
C SER A 176 22.41 -54.17 -7.51
N ARG A 177 21.33 -54.25 -6.72
CA ARG A 177 20.36 -55.37 -6.73
C ARG A 177 19.04 -55.07 -7.45
N SER A 178 19.02 -54.10 -8.37
CA SER A 178 17.79 -53.72 -9.09
C SER A 178 17.21 -54.93 -9.85
N GLY A 179 16.07 -55.47 -9.40
CA GLY A 179 15.35 -56.56 -10.07
C GLY A 179 15.41 -57.96 -9.43
N GLN A 180 15.88 -58.15 -8.18
CA GLN A 180 15.74 -59.43 -7.45
C GLN A 180 14.88 -59.29 -6.18
N PRO A 181 14.09 -60.33 -5.80
CA PRO A 181 13.28 -60.31 -4.59
C PRO A 181 14.13 -60.46 -3.31
N PRO A 182 13.75 -59.80 -2.20
CA PRO A 182 14.51 -59.81 -0.95
C PRO A 182 14.39 -61.14 -0.19
N THR A 183 15.38 -61.43 0.66
CA THR A 183 15.48 -62.64 1.51
C THR A 183 15.31 -62.30 3.00
N SER A 184 14.97 -63.29 3.83
CA SER A 184 14.70 -63.10 5.27
C SER A 184 15.88 -62.60 6.11
N HIS A 185 17.09 -62.58 5.55
CA HIS A 185 18.28 -62.00 6.16
C HIS A 185 18.42 -60.47 5.94
N ASP A 186 17.52 -59.85 5.19
CA ASP A 186 17.62 -58.46 4.74
C ASP A 186 17.02 -57.44 5.74
N ALA A 187 17.05 -57.75 7.04
CA ALA A 187 16.44 -56.93 8.10
C ALA A 187 17.36 -55.79 8.57
N VAL A 188 16.79 -54.59 8.75
CA VAL A 188 17.47 -53.42 9.34
C VAL A 188 17.39 -53.51 10.87
N ASP A 189 18.51 -53.28 11.56
CA ASP A 189 18.56 -53.33 13.03
C ASP A 189 17.79 -52.14 13.64
N ALA A 190 16.86 -52.44 14.55
CA ALA A 190 16.04 -51.45 15.24
C ALA A 190 16.86 -50.46 16.09
N SER A 191 18.09 -50.82 16.48
CA SER A 191 19.03 -49.93 17.17
C SER A 191 19.44 -48.73 16.29
N ILE A 192 19.62 -48.97 14.99
CA ILE A 192 20.09 -47.97 14.01
C ILE A 192 18.99 -46.93 13.73
N GLU A 193 17.72 -47.35 13.72
CA GLU A 193 16.58 -46.47 13.50
C GLU A 193 16.44 -45.43 14.62
N GLN A 194 16.67 -45.87 15.85
CA GLN A 194 16.62 -45.00 17.01
C GLN A 194 17.77 -43.99 17.04
N GLN A 195 18.96 -44.37 16.56
CA GLN A 195 20.12 -43.47 16.47
C GLN A 195 19.93 -42.39 15.40
N LEU A 196 19.41 -42.75 14.23
CA LEU A 196 19.09 -41.78 13.16
C LEU A 196 18.00 -40.79 13.59
N TRP A 197 17.01 -41.27 14.34
CA TRP A 197 15.97 -40.45 14.95
C TRP A 197 16.52 -39.43 15.96
N GLU A 198 17.54 -39.80 16.74
CA GLU A 198 18.21 -38.90 17.69
C GLU A 198 19.14 -37.89 17.00
N ALA A 199 19.81 -38.27 15.91
CA ALA A 199 20.66 -37.38 15.13
C ALA A 199 19.87 -36.26 14.43
N SER A 200 18.75 -36.60 13.78
CA SER A 200 17.87 -35.65 13.09
C SER A 200 17.26 -34.60 14.04
N ARG A 201 17.07 -34.93 15.33
CA ARG A 201 16.61 -33.98 16.35
C ARG A 201 17.65 -32.95 16.77
N ARG A 202 18.96 -33.25 16.63
CA ARG A 202 20.03 -32.33 17.07
C ARG A 202 20.26 -31.18 16.10
N GLU A 203 19.94 -31.33 14.82
CA GLU A 203 20.07 -30.27 13.81
C GLU A 203 19.04 -29.14 13.97
N ILE A 204 17.87 -29.46 14.54
CA ILE A 204 16.80 -28.49 14.78
C ILE A 204 17.20 -27.47 15.87
N ASP A 205 18.12 -27.83 16.78
CA ASP A 205 18.45 -27.03 17.97
C ASP A 205 19.63 -26.05 17.87
N HIS A 206 20.43 -26.09 16.81
CA HIS A 206 21.58 -25.19 16.64
C HIS A 206 21.40 -24.14 15.53
N SER A 207 20.58 -23.11 15.79
CA SER A 207 20.64 -21.85 15.02
C SER A 207 20.24 -20.62 15.84
N SER A 208 20.85 -20.41 17.01
CA SER A 208 20.90 -19.09 17.64
C SER A 208 22.13 -18.92 18.54
N LEU A 209 22.75 -17.73 18.47
CA LEU A 209 23.85 -17.15 19.27
C LEU A 209 25.27 -17.18 18.69
N ALA A 210 25.80 -15.96 18.46
CA ALA A 210 27.22 -15.63 18.57
C ALA A 210 27.38 -14.36 19.42
N PRO A 211 28.36 -14.32 20.36
CA PRO A 211 29.07 -13.09 20.67
C PRO A 211 30.60 -13.28 20.73
N GLY A 212 31.34 -12.21 20.41
CA GLY A 212 32.81 -12.21 20.25
C GLY A 212 33.63 -11.89 21.50
N ALA A 213 34.95 -11.64 21.33
CA ALA A 213 35.80 -10.88 22.26
C ALA A 213 37.22 -10.52 21.70
N ASN A 214 37.50 -9.21 21.66
CA ASN A 214 38.69 -8.40 22.04
C ASN A 214 40.12 -8.97 22.25
N HIS A 215 41.12 -8.17 21.78
CA HIS A 215 42.21 -7.44 22.50
C HIS A 215 43.45 -7.24 21.57
N LYS A 216 44.38 -6.24 21.63
CA LYS A 216 44.87 -5.24 22.61
C LYS A 216 45.77 -4.20 21.83
N ARG A 217 45.72 -2.89 22.13
CA ARG A 217 46.75 -2.01 22.79
C ARG A 217 48.12 -1.86 22.06
N THR A 218 48.63 -0.66 21.74
CA THR A 218 49.42 0.22 22.65
C THR A 218 49.89 1.54 21.99
N ASP A 219 50.17 2.53 22.86
CA ASP A 219 50.60 3.92 22.68
C ASP A 219 52.02 4.14 22.11
N SER A 220 52.33 5.36 21.60
CA SER A 220 53.37 6.25 22.16
C SER A 220 53.66 7.50 21.30
N GLU A 221 54.12 8.52 22.01
CA GLU A 221 54.35 9.94 21.69
C GLU A 221 55.53 10.24 20.74
N LEU A 222 55.58 11.44 20.15
CA LEU A 222 56.77 12.29 20.23
C LEU A 222 56.45 13.79 20.02
N SER A 223 57.15 14.62 20.78
CA SER A 223 56.98 16.06 20.98
C SER A 223 58.12 16.88 20.32
N SER A 224 58.00 18.22 20.48
CA SER A 224 59.08 19.24 20.44
C SER A 224 59.51 19.79 19.07
N HIS A 225 59.93 21.05 18.86
CA HIS A 225 59.91 22.35 19.57
C HIS A 225 60.45 23.37 18.52
N PHE A 226 60.06 24.65 18.55
CA PHE A 226 60.94 25.84 18.59
C PHE A 226 60.22 27.17 18.23
N SER A 227 60.43 28.13 19.11
CA SER A 227 60.18 29.58 19.07
C SER A 227 61.33 30.32 18.33
N LEU A 228 61.39 31.62 18.00
CA LEU A 228 60.68 32.88 18.35
C LEU A 228 61.23 34.00 17.41
N SER A 229 60.46 35.08 17.24
CA SER A 229 60.87 36.48 17.01
C SER A 229 61.36 36.96 15.62
N GLU A 230 60.62 37.88 14.99
CA GLU A 230 60.99 39.32 14.95
C GLU A 230 59.88 40.14 14.26
N THR A 231 59.59 41.31 14.83
CA THR A 231 58.54 42.24 14.45
C THR A 231 59.10 43.42 13.66
N MET A 232 58.18 44.11 12.96
CA MET A 232 58.33 45.48 12.41
C MET A 232 59.01 45.65 11.06
N LEU A 233 58.44 45.03 10.02
CA LEU A 233 58.32 45.69 8.72
C LEU A 233 56.92 45.46 8.14
N SER A 234 56.31 46.57 7.73
CA SER A 234 55.18 46.66 6.80
C SER A 234 53.78 46.37 7.39
N GLN A 235 53.24 47.32 8.15
CA GLN A 235 51.78 47.37 8.43
C GLN A 235 50.93 47.55 7.15
N THR A 236 51.54 47.82 5.99
CA THR A 236 50.84 47.99 4.71
C THR A 236 50.50 46.67 4.03
N TRP A 237 51.31 45.61 4.15
CA TRP A 237 50.94 44.29 3.62
C TRP A 237 49.80 43.65 4.42
N LYS A 238 49.71 43.89 5.73
CA LYS A 238 48.62 43.35 6.56
C LYS A 238 47.28 43.98 6.21
N ALA A 239 47.24 45.29 5.91
CA ALA A 239 46.03 45.97 5.45
C ALA A 239 45.62 45.51 4.05
N MET A 240 46.57 45.32 3.12
CA MET A 240 46.27 44.78 1.79
C MET A 240 45.91 43.29 1.83
N ALA A 241 46.53 42.49 2.70
CA ALA A 241 46.19 41.09 2.91
C ALA A 241 44.83 40.97 3.59
N MET A 242 44.49 41.81 4.57
CA MET A 242 43.16 41.86 5.18
C MET A 242 42.10 42.35 4.21
N ALA A 243 42.39 43.35 3.37
CA ALA A 243 41.46 43.79 2.33
C ALA A 243 41.29 42.72 1.24
N ALA A 244 42.36 42.04 0.83
CA ALA A 244 42.30 40.92 -0.09
C ALA A 244 41.58 39.71 0.55
N LEU A 245 41.77 39.46 1.85
CA LEU A 245 41.08 38.42 2.60
C LEU A 245 39.61 38.76 2.79
N VAL A 246 39.25 40.02 3.05
CA VAL A 246 37.87 40.52 3.12
C VAL A 246 37.23 40.49 1.74
N VAL A 247 37.94 40.85 0.67
CA VAL A 247 37.43 40.71 -0.70
C VAL A 247 37.31 39.23 -1.09
N HIS A 248 38.23 38.36 -0.68
CA HIS A 248 38.09 36.90 -0.84
C HIS A 248 36.89 36.39 -0.02
N LEU A 249 36.76 36.78 1.24
CA LEU A 249 35.63 36.45 2.11
C LEU A 249 34.31 37.02 1.56
N CYS A 250 34.30 38.18 0.91
CA CYS A 250 33.12 38.76 0.26
C CYS A 250 32.81 38.09 -1.09
N ILE A 251 33.81 37.59 -1.81
CA ILE A 251 33.62 36.75 -3.01
C ILE A 251 33.14 35.34 -2.62
N PHE A 252 33.61 34.80 -1.49
CA PHE A 252 33.15 33.53 -0.90
C PHE A 252 31.80 33.64 -0.17
N MET A 253 31.45 34.80 0.39
CA MET A 253 30.11 35.09 0.96
C MET A 253 29.11 35.61 -0.08
N GLY A 254 29.55 35.84 -1.33
CA GLY A 254 28.72 36.40 -2.40
C GLY A 254 28.18 35.38 -3.40
N VAL A 255 28.58 34.11 -3.32
CA VAL A 255 28.02 33.03 -4.12
C VAL A 255 28.01 31.77 -3.24
N GLU A 256 26.98 31.63 -2.39
CA GLU A 256 26.43 30.29 -2.23
C GLU A 256 25.93 29.90 -3.62
N SER A 257 26.78 29.26 -4.41
CA SER A 257 26.32 28.44 -5.51
C SER A 257 25.55 27.31 -4.83
N SER A 258 24.28 27.57 -4.50
CA SER A 258 23.38 26.55 -4.01
C SER A 258 23.43 25.45 -5.06
N LEU A 259 24.08 24.33 -4.74
CA LEU A 259 23.96 23.14 -5.58
C LEU A 259 22.46 22.96 -5.85
N PRO A 260 22.05 22.76 -7.12
CA PRO A 260 20.65 22.57 -7.44
C PRO A 260 20.09 21.53 -6.49
N HIS A 261 19.00 21.85 -5.80
CA HIS A 261 18.35 20.93 -4.87
C HIS A 261 18.24 19.56 -5.56
N PRO A 262 18.64 18.45 -4.91
CA PRO A 262 18.80 17.16 -5.58
C PRO A 262 17.53 16.67 -6.28
N ASP A 263 16.37 17.03 -5.70
CA ASP A 263 15.06 16.67 -6.23
C ASP A 263 14.55 17.67 -7.31
N LYS A 264 15.30 18.72 -7.67
CA LYS A 264 14.86 19.75 -8.63
C LYS A 264 14.79 19.20 -10.05
N ILE A 265 13.61 19.27 -10.65
CA ILE A 265 13.41 18.89 -12.04
C ILE A 265 13.82 20.07 -12.93
N ALA A 266 14.83 19.89 -13.77
CA ALA A 266 15.25 20.93 -14.71
C ALA A 266 14.18 21.25 -15.75
N ARG A 267 13.62 20.22 -16.39
CA ARG A 267 12.52 20.32 -17.37
C ARG A 267 11.95 18.93 -17.64
N LEU A 268 10.62 18.81 -17.69
CA LEU A 268 9.95 17.60 -18.12
C LEU A 268 9.96 17.48 -19.66
N PRO A 269 10.06 16.26 -20.24
CA PRO A 269 10.02 16.08 -21.69
C PRO A 269 8.76 16.67 -22.34
N GLY A 270 8.93 17.62 -23.26
CA GLY A 270 7.79 18.25 -23.93
C GLY A 270 7.08 19.33 -23.10
N GLN A 271 7.63 19.74 -21.96
CA GLN A 271 7.10 20.83 -21.13
C GLN A 271 7.20 22.20 -21.80
N PRO A 272 6.16 23.05 -21.72
CA PRO A 272 6.25 24.46 -22.14
C PRO A 272 7.15 25.26 -21.19
N HIS A 273 7.53 26.47 -21.59
CA HIS A 273 8.29 27.35 -20.71
C HIS A 273 7.42 27.82 -19.53
N VAL A 274 7.95 27.71 -18.31
CA VAL A 274 7.28 28.14 -17.08
C VAL A 274 8.24 28.90 -16.16
N GLY A 275 7.70 29.78 -15.31
CA GLY A 275 8.49 30.58 -14.37
C GLY A 275 8.60 29.99 -12.96
N PHE A 276 7.80 28.98 -12.62
CA PHE A 276 7.84 28.31 -11.32
C PHE A 276 8.85 27.15 -11.30
N GLN A 277 9.31 26.79 -10.10
CA GLN A 277 10.15 25.60 -9.92
C GLN A 277 9.29 24.37 -9.62
N GLN A 278 9.82 23.20 -9.97
CA GLN A 278 9.18 21.93 -9.73
C GLN A 278 10.23 20.90 -9.27
N PHE A 279 9.83 20.00 -8.40
CA PHE A 279 10.69 19.04 -7.72
C PHE A 279 10.00 17.69 -7.64
N SER A 280 10.77 16.62 -7.64
CA SER A 280 10.26 15.28 -7.38
C SER A 280 11.35 14.39 -6.82
N GLY A 281 10.93 13.46 -5.99
CA GLY A 281 11.83 12.52 -5.36
C GLY A 281 11.11 11.69 -4.33
N TYR A 282 11.87 11.18 -3.37
CA TYR A 282 11.39 10.22 -2.38
C TYR A 282 11.61 10.73 -0.96
N VAL A 283 10.72 10.33 -0.05
CA VAL A 283 10.98 10.35 1.40
C VAL A 283 10.84 8.92 1.92
N THR A 284 11.88 8.44 2.59
CA THR A 284 11.86 7.12 3.23
C THR A 284 11.04 7.20 4.52
N VAL A 285 9.99 6.38 4.61
CA VAL A 285 9.08 6.32 5.77
C VAL A 285 9.37 5.11 6.67
N ASP A 286 10.07 4.09 6.15
CA ASP A 286 10.62 2.98 6.93
C ASP A 286 11.98 2.57 6.33
N GLY A 287 13.04 2.73 7.11
CA GLY A 287 14.41 2.40 6.70
C GLY A 287 14.72 0.90 6.72
N ILE A 288 13.98 0.10 7.49
CA ILE A 288 14.17 -1.35 7.61
C ILE A 288 13.52 -2.06 6.42
N LYS A 289 12.25 -1.74 6.12
CA LYS A 289 11.53 -2.27 4.96
C LYS A 289 11.77 -1.48 3.67
N ASN A 290 12.60 -0.43 3.77
CA ASN A 290 12.96 0.47 2.67
C ASN A 290 11.71 1.04 1.95
N ARG A 291 10.66 1.35 2.72
CA ARG A 291 9.45 2.00 2.19
C ARG A 291 9.77 3.45 1.90
N ALA A 292 9.54 3.87 0.66
CA ALA A 292 9.75 5.23 0.21
C ALA A 292 8.55 5.72 -0.58
N LEU A 293 8.00 6.87 -0.17
CA LEU A 293 6.89 7.52 -0.86
C LEU A 293 7.42 8.57 -1.83
N PHE A 294 6.92 8.52 -3.05
CA PHE A 294 7.22 9.44 -4.14
C PHE A 294 6.35 10.69 -4.02
N TYR A 295 6.94 11.85 -4.31
CA TYR A 295 6.21 13.11 -4.38
C TYR A 295 6.58 13.90 -5.62
N TYR A 296 5.65 14.73 -6.07
CA TYR A 296 5.86 15.79 -7.04
C TYR A 296 5.40 17.11 -6.43
N PHE A 297 6.29 18.10 -6.41
CA PHE A 297 6.07 19.39 -5.79
C PHE A 297 6.25 20.50 -6.81
N VAL A 298 5.28 21.41 -6.91
CA VAL A 298 5.33 22.57 -7.80
C VAL A 298 5.13 23.84 -6.97
N GLU A 299 6.04 24.79 -7.12
CA GLU A 299 5.89 26.09 -6.48
C GLU A 299 4.74 26.88 -7.11
N ALA A 300 4.23 27.85 -6.36
CA ALA A 300 3.20 28.72 -6.88
C ALA A 300 3.73 29.54 -8.08
N GLU A 301 2.89 29.78 -9.08
CA GLU A 301 3.30 30.50 -10.29
C GLU A 301 3.78 31.93 -10.00
N LEU A 302 3.17 32.57 -9.00
CA LEU A 302 3.45 33.92 -8.56
C LEU A 302 3.57 33.96 -7.04
N ASP A 303 4.48 34.81 -6.54
CA ASP A 303 4.68 35.08 -5.12
C ASP A 303 4.80 33.82 -4.25
N GLN A 304 5.58 32.82 -4.71
CA GLN A 304 5.75 31.52 -4.05
C GLN A 304 6.01 31.60 -2.54
N ALA A 305 6.73 32.64 -2.08
CA ALA A 305 7.06 32.87 -0.67
C ALA A 305 5.86 33.29 0.20
N SER A 306 4.84 33.95 -0.36
CA SER A 306 3.64 34.35 0.39
C SER A 306 2.51 33.31 0.32
N LYS A 307 2.49 32.47 -0.71
CA LYS A 307 1.44 31.46 -0.93
C LYS A 307 1.53 30.27 0.04
N PRO A 308 0.39 29.65 0.42
CA PRO A 308 0.37 28.49 1.32
C PRO A 308 0.99 27.25 0.67
N LEU A 309 1.22 26.21 1.49
CA LEU A 309 1.52 24.86 1.04
C LEU A 309 0.24 24.04 1.03
N VAL A 310 0.01 23.27 -0.02
CA VAL A 310 -1.19 22.45 -0.18
C VAL A 310 -0.76 21.03 -0.53
N LEU A 311 -1.04 20.08 0.35
CA LEU A 311 -0.92 18.65 0.08
C LEU A 311 -2.16 18.17 -0.67
N TRP A 312 -1.96 17.44 -1.76
CA TRP A 312 -3.01 16.80 -2.55
C TRP A 312 -2.86 15.28 -2.51
N LEU A 313 -3.96 14.60 -2.17
CA LEU A 313 -4.08 13.15 -2.09
C LEU A 313 -5.25 12.68 -2.98
N ASN A 314 -4.98 11.85 -3.99
CA ASN A 314 -6.04 11.07 -4.63
C ASN A 314 -6.40 9.84 -3.77
N GLY A 315 -7.54 9.22 -4.08
CA GLY A 315 -8.12 8.12 -3.32
C GLY A 315 -7.82 6.73 -3.90
N GLY A 316 -8.89 6.00 -4.26
CA GLY A 316 -8.85 4.61 -4.73
C GLY A 316 -9.59 3.67 -3.77
N PRO A 317 -8.96 3.18 -2.69
CA PRO A 317 -7.58 3.39 -2.25
C PRO A 317 -6.54 2.90 -3.25
N GLY A 318 -5.35 3.50 -3.25
CA GLY A 318 -4.24 3.05 -4.09
C GLY A 318 -4.05 3.77 -5.43
N CYS A 319 -4.74 4.88 -5.67
CA CYS A 319 -4.61 5.67 -6.89
C CYS A 319 -3.60 6.82 -6.73
N SER A 320 -2.91 7.12 -7.82
CA SER A 320 -1.77 8.05 -7.83
C SER A 320 -2.19 9.51 -7.85
N SER A 321 -1.66 10.27 -6.88
CA SER A 321 -1.75 11.74 -6.85
C SER A 321 -0.95 12.45 -7.94
N LEU A 322 0.06 11.78 -8.49
CA LEU A 322 0.81 12.29 -9.64
C LEU A 322 -0.04 12.17 -10.90
N GLY A 323 -0.54 10.96 -11.18
CA GLY A 323 -1.29 10.67 -12.39
C GLY A 323 -2.58 11.46 -12.49
N VAL A 324 -3.48 11.23 -11.52
CA VAL A 324 -4.83 11.80 -11.53
C VAL A 324 -4.74 13.29 -11.17
N GLY A 325 -4.31 13.60 -9.94
CA GLY A 325 -4.22 14.98 -9.45
C GLY A 325 -3.35 15.93 -10.29
N ALA A 326 -2.07 15.59 -10.48
CA ALA A 326 -1.12 16.52 -11.07
C ALA A 326 -1.16 16.58 -12.61
N PHE A 327 -1.46 15.47 -13.30
CA PHE A 327 -1.40 15.41 -14.77
C PHE A 327 -2.77 15.33 -15.46
N SER A 328 -3.84 14.93 -14.77
CA SER A 328 -5.21 14.94 -15.33
C SER A 328 -6.04 16.13 -14.82
N GLU A 329 -5.97 16.40 -13.52
CA GLU A 329 -6.88 17.33 -12.85
C GLU A 329 -6.35 18.77 -12.74
N ASN A 330 -5.64 19.06 -11.65
CA ASN A 330 -5.39 20.41 -11.12
C ASN A 330 -3.92 20.83 -11.11
N GLY A 331 -3.00 19.95 -11.51
CA GLY A 331 -1.60 20.31 -11.68
C GLY A 331 -1.33 21.18 -12.91
N PRO A 332 -0.08 21.64 -13.08
CA PRO A 332 0.26 22.70 -14.04
C PRO A 332 0.27 22.24 -15.50
N PHE A 333 0.26 20.94 -15.75
CA PHE A 333 0.40 20.37 -17.08
C PHE A 333 -0.60 19.25 -17.31
N ARG A 334 -1.03 19.12 -18.57
CA ARG A 334 -1.78 17.97 -19.08
C ARG A 334 -1.01 17.32 -20.23
N PRO A 335 -0.88 15.98 -20.26
CA PRO A 335 -0.37 15.29 -21.43
C PRO A 335 -1.20 15.58 -22.68
N ASN A 336 -0.52 15.65 -23.82
CA ASN A 336 -1.13 15.59 -25.15
C ASN A 336 -0.18 14.77 -26.04
N GLY A 337 -0.45 13.47 -26.15
CA GLY A 337 0.44 12.51 -26.79
C GLY A 337 1.86 12.49 -26.21
N ARG A 338 2.81 13.16 -26.88
CA ARG A 338 4.24 13.20 -26.46
C ARG A 338 4.67 14.51 -25.81
N VAL A 339 3.80 15.52 -25.77
CA VAL A 339 4.08 16.84 -25.20
C VAL A 339 3.21 17.11 -23.99
N LEU A 340 3.54 18.17 -23.24
CA LEU A 340 2.71 18.68 -22.17
C LEU A 340 2.10 20.01 -22.59
N ILE A 341 0.82 20.20 -22.29
CA ILE A 341 0.08 21.46 -22.45
C ILE A 341 -0.09 22.09 -21.07
N ARG A 342 0.02 23.42 -20.98
CA ARG A 342 -0.19 24.13 -19.73
C ARG A 342 -1.67 24.07 -19.33
N ASN A 343 -1.94 23.78 -18.06
CA ASN A 343 -3.28 23.91 -17.49
C ASN A 343 -3.51 25.35 -17.02
N GLU A 344 -4.34 26.09 -17.75
CA GLU A 344 -4.65 27.50 -17.42
C GLU A 344 -5.36 27.65 -16.06
N HIS A 345 -5.97 26.58 -15.55
CA HIS A 345 -6.70 26.58 -14.28
C HIS A 345 -5.99 25.77 -13.20
N SER A 346 -4.67 25.59 -13.31
CA SER A 346 -3.92 24.87 -12.28
C SER A 346 -4.04 25.53 -10.92
N TRP A 347 -4.12 24.70 -9.87
CA TRP A 347 -4.17 25.14 -8.49
C TRP A 347 -2.85 25.76 -8.02
N ASN A 348 -1.73 25.48 -8.69
CA ASN A 348 -0.46 26.14 -8.35
C ASN A 348 -0.45 27.65 -8.69
N ARG A 349 -1.51 28.18 -9.31
CA ARG A 349 -1.73 29.63 -9.42
C ARG A 349 -2.00 30.29 -8.07
N GLU A 350 -2.51 29.52 -7.10
CA GLU A 350 -2.95 30.04 -5.80
C GLU A 350 -2.19 29.42 -4.61
N ALA A 351 -1.39 28.38 -4.83
CA ALA A 351 -0.65 27.67 -3.78
C ALA A 351 0.64 27.00 -4.27
N ASN A 352 1.50 26.61 -3.34
CA ASN A 352 2.56 25.64 -3.62
C ASN A 352 1.95 24.23 -3.46
N MET A 353 1.88 23.46 -4.53
CA MET A 353 1.15 22.18 -4.58
C MET A 353 2.10 21.00 -4.40
N LEU A 354 1.81 20.14 -3.44
CA LEU A 354 2.54 18.91 -3.12
C LEU A 354 1.64 17.71 -3.38
N TYR A 355 1.95 16.93 -4.41
CA TYR A 355 1.25 15.70 -4.78
C TYR A 355 2.01 14.52 -4.20
N LEU A 356 1.35 13.70 -3.38
CA LEU A 356 1.95 12.56 -2.70
C LEU A 356 1.33 11.25 -3.21
N GLU A 357 2.14 10.36 -3.77
CA GLU A 357 1.69 8.99 -4.10
C GLU A 357 1.72 8.14 -2.84
N THR A 358 0.54 7.84 -2.29
CA THR A 358 0.36 7.08 -1.04
C THR A 358 -0.89 6.21 -1.17
N PRO A 359 -0.97 5.03 -0.54
CA PRO A 359 0.05 4.36 0.29
C PRO A 359 1.26 3.80 -0.50
N VAL A 360 2.15 3.09 0.20
CA VAL A 360 3.29 2.40 -0.42
C VAL A 360 2.82 1.44 -1.53
N GLY A 361 3.53 1.39 -2.66
CA GLY A 361 3.15 0.60 -3.83
C GLY A 361 2.26 1.35 -4.84
N VAL A 362 1.82 2.57 -4.51
CA VAL A 362 1.10 3.45 -5.45
C VAL A 362 2.06 4.16 -6.38
N GLY A 363 1.83 4.01 -7.69
CA GLY A 363 2.59 4.71 -8.73
C GLY A 363 4.10 4.43 -8.66
N PHE A 364 4.90 5.45 -8.32
CA PHE A 364 6.34 5.33 -8.12
C PHE A 364 6.75 5.08 -6.67
N SER A 365 5.84 5.16 -5.69
CA SER A 365 6.08 4.78 -4.30
C SER A 365 6.28 3.28 -4.18
N TYR A 366 7.27 2.85 -3.40
CA TYR A 366 7.67 1.45 -3.36
C TYR A 366 8.23 1.03 -2.00
N ALA A 367 8.30 -0.29 -1.81
CA ALA A 367 9.06 -0.99 -0.78
C ALA A 367 9.97 -2.03 -1.43
N THR A 368 11.05 -2.43 -0.76
CA THR A 368 11.89 -3.55 -1.24
C THR A 368 11.32 -4.91 -0.83
N ASP A 369 10.53 -4.94 0.24
CA ASP A 369 9.88 -6.15 0.76
C ASP A 369 8.40 -6.15 0.34
N SER A 370 7.99 -7.18 -0.41
CA SER A 370 6.62 -7.33 -0.91
C SER A 370 5.58 -7.50 0.21
N SER A 371 5.98 -7.93 1.41
CA SER A 371 5.08 -7.97 2.57
C SER A 371 4.59 -6.58 3.00
N SER A 372 5.27 -5.51 2.56
CA SER A 372 4.86 -4.13 2.82
C SER A 372 3.62 -3.70 2.04
N TYR A 373 3.18 -4.51 1.07
CA TYR A 373 1.98 -4.23 0.27
C TYR A 373 0.75 -5.02 0.75
N VAL A 374 0.89 -5.83 1.80
CA VAL A 374 -0.17 -6.72 2.33
C VAL A 374 -0.74 -6.13 3.61
N ALA A 375 -2.07 -6.21 3.78
CA ALA A 375 -2.80 -5.70 4.93
C ALA A 375 -2.50 -4.22 5.22
N VAL A 376 -2.43 -3.41 4.16
CA VAL A 376 -2.24 -1.95 4.30
C VAL A 376 -3.58 -1.34 4.73
N ASP A 377 -3.58 -0.55 5.80
CA ASP A 377 -4.79 0.05 6.35
C ASP A 377 -4.73 1.59 6.46
N ASP A 378 -5.83 2.21 6.87
CA ASP A 378 -5.97 3.67 7.02
C ASP A 378 -4.99 4.22 8.06
N GLU A 379 -4.73 3.45 9.12
CA GLU A 379 -3.87 3.89 10.22
C GLU A 379 -2.39 3.88 9.82
N ALA A 380 -1.92 2.80 9.20
CA ALA A 380 -0.60 2.66 8.62
C ALA A 380 -0.37 3.73 7.54
N THR A 381 -1.36 3.97 6.68
CA THR A 381 -1.29 5.02 5.65
C THR A 381 -1.16 6.40 6.29
N ALA A 382 -1.94 6.71 7.33
CA ALA A 382 -1.84 7.99 8.05
C ALA A 382 -0.48 8.16 8.76
N ARG A 383 0.07 7.10 9.36
CA ARG A 383 1.41 7.11 9.98
C ARG A 383 2.51 7.37 8.95
N ASP A 384 2.51 6.63 7.84
CA ASP A 384 3.51 6.80 6.78
C ASP A 384 3.40 8.21 6.15
N ASN A 385 2.19 8.74 5.94
CA ASN A 385 1.98 10.11 5.46
C ASN A 385 2.51 11.18 6.42
N LEU A 386 2.36 10.97 7.72
CA LEU A 386 2.90 11.87 8.73
C LEU A 386 4.44 11.86 8.73
N VAL A 387 5.05 10.67 8.70
CA VAL A 387 6.52 10.52 8.61
C VAL A 387 7.03 11.15 7.31
N PHE A 388 6.30 10.96 6.21
CA PHE A 388 6.59 11.61 4.94
C PHE A 388 6.63 13.14 5.10
N LEU A 389 5.60 13.75 5.69
CA LEU A 389 5.55 15.21 5.88
C LEU A 389 6.71 15.71 6.73
N GLN A 390 7.05 15.01 7.82
CA GLN A 390 8.20 15.34 8.66
C GLN A 390 9.52 15.29 7.86
N GLY A 391 9.74 14.23 7.09
CA GLY A 391 10.91 14.09 6.23
C GLY A 391 10.94 15.12 5.09
N TRP A 392 9.80 15.43 4.50
CA TRP A 392 9.67 16.43 3.44
C TRP A 392 10.01 17.83 3.95
N PHE A 393 9.54 18.22 5.15
CA PHE A 393 9.91 19.49 5.77
C PHE A 393 11.40 19.59 6.16
N ASN A 394 12.13 18.47 6.24
CA ASN A 394 13.59 18.48 6.37
C ASN A 394 14.28 18.78 5.05
N LYS A 395 13.70 18.33 3.93
CA LYS A 395 14.17 18.66 2.57
C LYS A 395 13.83 20.10 2.18
N PHE A 396 12.66 20.57 2.57
CA PHE A 396 12.12 21.90 2.23
C PHE A 396 11.85 22.74 3.48
N PRO A 397 12.89 23.10 4.26
CA PRO A 397 12.74 23.78 5.55
C PRO A 397 12.05 25.15 5.45
N GLN A 398 12.15 25.82 4.28
CA GLN A 398 11.50 27.09 4.01
C GLN A 398 9.96 27.03 4.03
N TYR A 399 9.36 25.83 4.00
CA TYR A 399 7.92 25.64 4.04
C TYR A 399 7.35 25.31 5.42
N ARG A 400 8.19 25.09 6.44
CA ARG A 400 7.74 24.68 7.80
C ARG A 400 6.79 25.65 8.48
N ASN A 401 6.98 26.95 8.23
CA ASN A 401 6.21 28.02 8.87
C ASN A 401 5.05 28.52 7.99
N LYS A 402 4.75 27.82 6.89
CA LYS A 402 3.64 28.19 6.02
C LYS A 402 2.35 27.58 6.50
N ASP A 403 1.24 28.25 6.17
CA ASP A 403 -0.08 27.66 6.24
C ASP A 403 -0.08 26.39 5.37
N LEU A 404 -0.41 25.25 5.99
CA LEU A 404 -0.53 23.96 5.34
C LEU A 404 -2.01 23.65 5.16
N PHE A 405 -2.42 23.30 3.95
CA PHE A 405 -3.72 22.72 3.70
C PHE A 405 -3.59 21.29 3.25
N ILE A 406 -4.46 20.42 3.75
CA ILE A 406 -4.53 19.02 3.34
C ILE A 406 -5.80 18.85 2.53
N THR A 407 -5.63 18.46 1.28
CA THR A 407 -6.67 18.40 0.26
C THR A 407 -6.61 17.08 -0.49
N GLY A 408 -7.71 16.68 -1.09
CA GLY A 408 -7.77 15.44 -1.84
C GLY A 408 -9.18 15.03 -2.15
N GLU A 409 -9.31 13.95 -2.91
CA GLU A 409 -10.57 13.45 -3.44
C GLU A 409 -10.82 11.97 -3.16
N SER A 410 -12.07 11.56 -3.31
CA SER A 410 -12.45 10.16 -3.20
C SER A 410 -12.04 9.60 -1.84
N TYR A 411 -11.40 8.43 -1.80
CA TYR A 411 -10.96 7.76 -0.58
C TYR A 411 -9.98 8.61 0.25
N ALA A 412 -9.47 9.73 -0.28
CA ALA A 412 -8.80 10.73 0.55
C ALA A 412 -9.71 11.32 1.65
N GLY A 413 -11.04 11.20 1.55
CA GLY A 413 -11.94 11.47 2.68
C GLY A 413 -11.76 10.52 3.87
N HIS A 414 -11.02 9.42 3.71
CA HIS A 414 -10.43 8.63 4.81
C HIS A 414 -9.04 9.12 5.18
N TYR A 415 -8.16 9.29 4.18
CA TYR A 415 -6.76 9.63 4.42
C TYR A 415 -6.59 10.96 5.16
N ILE A 416 -7.34 11.98 4.74
CA ILE A 416 -7.19 13.36 5.22
C ILE A 416 -7.62 13.49 6.67
N PRO A 417 -8.81 13.03 7.10
CA PRO A 417 -9.16 13.08 8.51
C PRO A 417 -8.23 12.22 9.38
N ASN A 418 -7.87 10.99 8.94
CA ASN A 418 -6.98 10.12 9.72
C ASN A 418 -5.59 10.74 9.92
N LEU A 419 -4.99 11.30 8.87
CA LEU A 419 -3.72 12.04 8.94
C LEU A 419 -3.83 13.23 9.89
N GLN A 420 -4.89 14.03 9.77
CA GLN A 420 -5.08 15.21 10.61
C GLN A 420 -5.31 14.83 12.09
N SER A 421 -6.05 13.76 12.35
CA SER A 421 -6.26 13.23 13.70
C SER A 421 -4.95 12.84 14.35
N LEU A 422 -4.08 12.14 13.61
CA LEU A 422 -2.76 11.75 14.09
C LEU A 422 -1.86 12.98 14.34
N TRP A 423 -1.88 13.95 13.44
CA TRP A 423 -1.19 15.23 13.60
C TRP A 423 -1.62 15.96 14.88
N LEU A 424 -2.94 16.03 15.15
CA LEU A 424 -3.47 16.66 16.36
C LEU A 424 -3.12 15.92 17.65
N LYS A 425 -3.11 14.58 17.64
CA LYS A 425 -2.71 13.75 18.79
C LYS A 425 -1.29 14.06 19.24
N LEU A 426 -0.36 14.26 18.29
CA LEU A 426 1.01 14.67 18.59
C LEU A 426 1.13 16.09 19.15
N THR A 427 0.16 16.97 18.85
CA THR A 427 0.04 18.30 19.46
C THR A 427 -0.76 18.30 20.77
N GLY A 428 -1.10 17.13 21.32
CA GLY A 428 -1.78 16.98 22.62
C GLY A 428 -3.31 17.08 22.59
N ARG A 429 -3.96 17.04 21.41
CA ARG A 429 -5.43 17.08 21.28
C ARG A 429 -5.96 15.71 20.92
N ARG A 430 -6.90 15.20 21.73
CA ARG A 430 -7.56 13.90 21.49
C ARG A 430 -8.67 14.04 20.45
N SER A 431 -8.76 13.06 19.55
CA SER A 431 -9.81 12.91 18.54
C SER A 431 -10.20 11.43 18.46
N ASN A 432 -11.51 11.15 18.40
CA ASN A 432 -12.09 9.83 18.22
C ASN A 432 -12.91 9.79 16.91
N PRO A 433 -12.76 8.76 16.05
CA PRO A 433 -13.30 8.73 14.67
C PRO A 433 -14.76 8.24 14.49
N VAL A 434 -15.43 8.55 13.33
CA VAL A 434 -16.67 7.95 12.67
C VAL A 434 -17.52 8.85 11.66
N LEU A 435 -17.67 8.63 10.29
CA LEU A 435 -18.42 9.15 9.03
C LEU A 435 -18.88 8.05 8.08
N GLU A 436 -20.15 8.03 7.73
CA GLU A 436 -20.93 6.81 7.92
C GLU A 436 -21.15 6.14 6.56
N PHE A 437 -20.48 4.99 6.36
CA PHE A 437 -20.46 4.16 5.14
C PHE A 437 -21.83 3.95 4.50
N ALA A 438 -22.88 3.75 5.30
CA ALA A 438 -24.20 3.48 4.75
C ALA A 438 -24.84 4.71 4.11
N THR A 439 -24.69 5.91 4.68
CA THR A 439 -25.30 7.14 4.13
C THR A 439 -24.74 7.47 2.75
N ASP A 440 -23.43 7.41 2.55
CA ASP A 440 -22.82 7.75 1.25
C ASP A 440 -23.17 6.72 0.17
N LEU A 441 -22.99 5.42 0.45
CA LEU A 441 -23.28 4.39 -0.55
C LEU A 441 -24.77 4.31 -0.90
N ASN A 442 -25.66 4.43 0.08
CA ASN A 442 -27.09 4.32 -0.20
C ASN A 442 -27.64 5.54 -0.94
N SER A 443 -26.95 6.69 -0.91
CA SER A 443 -27.34 7.89 -1.67
C SER A 443 -27.35 7.67 -3.19
N ARG A 444 -26.60 6.66 -3.68
CA ARG A 444 -26.50 6.28 -5.09
C ARG A 444 -27.85 5.90 -5.70
N ALA A 445 -28.70 5.22 -4.94
CA ALA A 445 -30.01 4.81 -5.42
C ALA A 445 -30.89 6.02 -5.75
N GLU A 446 -30.93 7.00 -4.84
CA GLU A 446 -31.69 8.24 -5.03
C GLU A 446 -31.11 9.07 -6.18
N TYR A 447 -29.77 9.12 -6.29
CA TYR A 447 -29.09 9.83 -7.36
C TYR A 447 -29.44 9.25 -8.74
N PHE A 448 -29.27 7.94 -8.93
CA PHE A 448 -29.61 7.29 -10.19
C PHE A 448 -31.07 7.48 -10.60
N TRP A 449 -31.99 7.38 -9.63
CA TRP A 449 -33.41 7.56 -9.90
C TRP A 449 -33.73 9.01 -10.29
N SER A 450 -33.25 9.97 -9.53
CA SER A 450 -33.49 11.40 -9.79
C SER A 450 -32.86 11.90 -11.10
N HIS A 451 -31.81 11.23 -11.59
CA HIS A 451 -31.15 11.53 -12.87
C HIS A 451 -31.70 10.69 -14.04
N GLY A 452 -32.76 9.90 -13.82
CA GLY A 452 -33.43 9.13 -14.87
C GLY A 452 -32.64 7.92 -15.39
N LEU A 453 -31.62 7.47 -14.63
CA LEU A 453 -30.77 6.33 -15.00
C LEU A 453 -31.40 4.98 -14.64
N ILE A 454 -32.33 4.96 -13.69
CA ILE A 454 -33.04 3.76 -13.27
C ILE A 454 -34.55 4.01 -13.14
N SER A 455 -35.34 2.95 -13.30
CA SER A 455 -36.80 2.99 -13.19
C SER A 455 -37.28 3.07 -11.73
N ASP A 456 -38.53 3.50 -11.51
CA ASP A 456 -39.18 3.51 -10.19
C ASP A 456 -39.16 2.11 -9.52
N SER A 457 -39.37 1.05 -10.32
CA SER A 457 -39.30 -0.32 -9.83
C SER A 457 -37.89 -0.68 -9.35
N THR A 458 -36.87 -0.29 -10.10
CA THR A 458 -35.47 -0.56 -9.77
C THR A 458 -35.03 0.25 -8.57
N TYR A 459 -35.42 1.52 -8.46
CA TYR A 459 -35.19 2.34 -7.26
C TYR A 459 -35.80 1.73 -6.00
N LYS A 460 -37.05 1.26 -6.08
CA LYS A 460 -37.72 0.60 -4.95
C LYS A 460 -36.97 -0.65 -4.51
N MET A 461 -36.53 -1.50 -5.45
CA MET A 461 -35.74 -2.69 -5.12
C MET A 461 -34.35 -2.32 -4.55
N PHE A 462 -33.71 -1.30 -5.11
CA PHE A 462 -32.37 -0.83 -4.73
C PHE A 462 -32.34 -0.10 -3.38
N THR A 463 -33.49 0.30 -2.83
CA THR A 463 -33.58 0.90 -1.49
C THR A 463 -34.14 -0.06 -0.44
N SER A 464 -35.02 -1.00 -0.83
CA SER A 464 -35.75 -1.85 0.12
C SER A 464 -35.32 -3.33 0.15
N ALA A 465 -34.95 -3.91 -0.99
CA ALA A 465 -34.61 -5.34 -1.07
C ALA A 465 -33.11 -5.58 -0.82
N CYS A 466 -32.26 -4.77 -1.47
CA CYS A 466 -30.84 -4.71 -1.19
C CYS A 466 -30.33 -3.29 -1.46
N ASN A 467 -29.98 -2.58 -0.38
CA ASN A 467 -29.35 -1.27 -0.50
C ASN A 467 -27.87 -1.39 -0.84
N TYR A 468 -27.29 -0.33 -1.40
CA TYR A 468 -25.94 -0.40 -1.96
C TYR A 468 -24.88 -0.68 -0.90
N SER A 469 -25.03 -0.11 0.30
CA SER A 469 -24.11 -0.37 1.41
C SER A 469 -24.10 -1.84 1.80
N ARG A 470 -25.27 -2.49 1.85
CA ARG A 470 -25.38 -3.93 2.09
C ARG A 470 -24.72 -4.74 0.98
N TYR A 471 -24.96 -4.40 -0.29
CA TYR A 471 -24.32 -5.10 -1.40
C TYR A 471 -22.80 -5.02 -1.32
N VAL A 472 -22.24 -3.83 -1.10
CA VAL A 472 -20.79 -3.61 -0.98
C VAL A 472 -20.22 -4.39 0.21
N SER A 473 -20.93 -4.37 1.35
CA SER A 473 -20.57 -5.11 2.56
C SER A 473 -20.55 -6.64 2.35
N GLU A 474 -21.58 -7.19 1.68
CA GLU A 474 -21.65 -8.61 1.31
C GLU A 474 -20.59 -8.98 0.25
N TYR A 475 -20.32 -8.07 -0.70
CA TYR A 475 -19.33 -8.26 -1.76
C TYR A 475 -17.92 -8.40 -1.19
N TYR A 476 -17.49 -7.51 -0.30
CA TYR A 476 -16.16 -7.58 0.30
C TYR A 476 -15.97 -8.72 1.28
N ARG A 477 -17.07 -9.34 1.73
CA ARG A 477 -17.05 -10.55 2.57
C ARG A 477 -17.26 -11.83 1.75
N ASP A 478 -17.18 -11.76 0.41
CA ASP A 478 -17.44 -12.87 -0.51
C ASP A 478 -18.75 -13.64 -0.22
N SER A 479 -19.79 -12.91 0.20
CA SER A 479 -21.05 -13.46 0.72
C SER A 479 -22.29 -12.80 0.09
N VAL A 480 -22.17 -12.33 -1.16
CA VAL A 480 -23.27 -11.67 -1.90
C VAL A 480 -24.51 -12.57 -1.97
N SER A 481 -25.59 -12.11 -1.36
CA SER A 481 -26.88 -12.78 -1.39
C SER A 481 -27.49 -12.79 -2.79
N SER A 482 -28.30 -13.80 -3.08
CA SER A 482 -29.01 -13.93 -4.36
C SER A 482 -29.87 -12.70 -4.67
N ILE A 483 -30.50 -12.12 -3.64
CA ILE A 483 -31.31 -10.91 -3.74
C ILE A 483 -30.43 -9.72 -4.16
N CYS A 484 -29.31 -9.48 -3.47
CA CYS A 484 -28.40 -8.38 -3.82
C CYS A 484 -27.81 -8.52 -5.22
N SER A 485 -27.46 -9.75 -5.62
CA SER A 485 -26.98 -10.04 -6.98
C SER A 485 -28.03 -9.68 -8.04
N LEU A 486 -29.30 -10.05 -7.84
CA LEU A 486 -30.39 -9.71 -8.76
C LEU A 486 -30.65 -8.20 -8.85
N VAL A 487 -30.68 -7.51 -7.70
CA VAL A 487 -30.87 -6.05 -7.65
C VAL A 487 -29.75 -5.34 -8.39
N MET A 488 -28.48 -5.67 -8.11
CA MET A 488 -27.34 -5.02 -8.75
C MET A 488 -27.23 -5.36 -10.24
N LYS A 489 -27.65 -6.56 -10.67
CA LYS A 489 -27.77 -6.90 -12.08
C LYS A 489 -28.79 -6.02 -12.80
N GLN A 490 -29.95 -5.77 -12.19
CA GLN A 490 -30.96 -4.88 -12.75
C GLN A 490 -30.44 -3.44 -12.85
N VAL A 491 -29.84 -2.92 -11.78
CA VAL A 491 -29.21 -1.59 -11.77
C VAL A 491 -28.16 -1.49 -12.88
N SER A 492 -27.25 -2.45 -12.99
CA SER A 492 -26.21 -2.45 -14.03
C SER A 492 -26.76 -2.55 -15.46
N THR A 493 -27.93 -3.18 -15.63
CA THR A 493 -28.58 -3.31 -16.95
C THR A 493 -29.17 -1.96 -17.36
N GLU A 494 -29.84 -1.26 -16.45
CA GLU A 494 -30.44 0.05 -16.71
C GLU A 494 -29.37 1.15 -16.86
N THR A 495 -28.34 1.15 -16.00
CA THR A 495 -27.26 2.15 -16.11
C THR A 495 -26.33 1.91 -17.29
N SER A 496 -26.26 0.68 -17.82
CA SER A 496 -25.34 0.28 -18.89
C SER A 496 -23.85 0.42 -18.54
N ARG A 497 -22.98 -0.17 -19.37
CA ARG A 497 -21.51 -0.01 -19.31
C ARG A 497 -21.00 1.20 -20.10
N PHE A 498 -21.90 1.88 -20.80
CA PHE A 498 -21.59 3.04 -21.65
C PHE A 498 -21.96 4.38 -20.99
N VAL A 499 -22.39 4.34 -19.74
CA VAL A 499 -22.52 5.52 -18.88
C VAL A 499 -21.34 5.49 -17.93
N ASP A 500 -20.58 6.57 -17.90
CA ASP A 500 -19.55 6.74 -16.88
C ASP A 500 -20.23 7.01 -15.53
N LYS A 501 -19.81 6.30 -14.49
CA LYS A 501 -20.33 6.48 -13.14
C LYS A 501 -19.72 7.70 -12.48
N TYR A 502 -18.53 8.12 -12.89
CA TYR A 502 -17.84 9.29 -12.35
C TYR A 502 -18.35 10.60 -12.97
N ASP A 503 -18.92 10.53 -14.18
CA ASP A 503 -19.69 11.61 -14.81
C ASP A 503 -20.84 11.03 -15.64
N VAL A 504 -22.06 11.07 -15.10
CA VAL A 504 -23.22 10.46 -15.76
C VAL A 504 -23.65 11.16 -17.04
N THR A 505 -23.11 12.34 -17.32
CA THR A 505 -23.42 13.15 -18.51
C THR A 505 -22.33 13.12 -19.57
N LEU A 506 -21.12 12.67 -19.22
CA LEU A 506 -20.00 12.60 -20.14
C LEU A 506 -20.03 11.32 -20.97
N ASP A 507 -19.62 11.43 -22.23
CA ASP A 507 -19.40 10.26 -23.08
C ASP A 507 -18.24 9.41 -22.51
N VAL A 508 -18.30 8.08 -22.64
CA VAL A 508 -17.19 7.18 -22.28
C VAL A 508 -16.09 7.15 -23.37
N CYS A 509 -14.81 6.99 -22.98
CA CYS A 509 -13.72 6.85 -23.96
C CYS A 509 -13.93 5.54 -24.76
N ILE A 510 -14.07 5.67 -26.08
CA ILE A 510 -14.26 4.54 -26.99
C ILE A 510 -12.90 4.11 -27.52
N SER A 511 -12.55 2.83 -27.39
CA SER A 511 -11.27 2.29 -27.88
C SER A 511 -10.98 2.68 -29.33
N SER A 512 -9.69 2.83 -29.66
CA SER A 512 -9.22 3.28 -30.97
C SER A 512 -9.80 2.48 -32.16
N VAL A 513 -10.07 1.19 -31.99
CA VAL A 513 -10.67 0.29 -33.00
C VAL A 513 -12.14 0.63 -33.29
N LEU A 514 -12.92 1.04 -32.28
CA LEU A 514 -14.31 1.47 -32.43
C LEU A 514 -14.42 2.96 -32.78
N SER A 515 -13.42 3.76 -32.42
CA SER A 515 -13.32 5.18 -32.83
C SER A 515 -13.11 5.31 -34.35
N GLN A 516 -12.31 4.43 -34.95
CA GLN A 516 -12.06 4.41 -36.40
C GLN A 516 -13.32 4.21 -37.26
N SER A 517 -14.38 3.57 -36.74
CA SER A 517 -15.66 3.41 -37.46
C SER A 517 -16.59 4.62 -37.36
N LYS A 518 -16.32 5.57 -36.44
CA LYS A 518 -17.11 6.80 -36.23
C LYS A 518 -16.56 8.04 -36.94
N VAL A 519 -15.43 7.96 -37.65
CA VAL A 519 -14.82 9.08 -38.40
C VAL A 519 -15.56 9.36 -39.72
N ILE A 520 -16.88 9.49 -39.66
CA ILE A 520 -17.73 9.96 -40.76
C ILE A 520 -18.73 10.98 -40.19
N SER A 521 -18.23 12.09 -39.62
CA SER A 521 -18.92 13.39 -39.55
C SER A 521 -18.10 14.38 -38.71
N PRO A 522 -17.49 15.41 -39.31
CA PRO A 522 -16.88 16.50 -38.55
C PRO A 522 -17.97 17.52 -38.18
N LYS A 523 -18.35 17.60 -36.90
CA LYS A 523 -19.12 18.76 -36.40
C LYS A 523 -18.60 19.28 -35.07
N GLN A 524 -18.24 20.57 -35.14
CA GLN A 524 -18.17 21.61 -34.11
C GLN A 524 -17.38 21.34 -32.84
N VAL A 525 -16.24 22.04 -32.76
CA VAL A 525 -15.39 22.28 -31.60
C VAL A 525 -16.15 23.17 -30.61
N SER A 526 -16.93 22.57 -29.70
CA SER A 526 -16.96 23.06 -28.32
C SER A 526 -15.72 22.52 -27.62
N GLU A 527 -15.26 23.16 -26.54
CA GLU A 527 -14.26 22.58 -25.62
C GLU A 527 -14.76 21.21 -25.16
N ARG A 528 -14.39 20.14 -25.86
CA ARG A 528 -14.68 18.78 -25.45
C ARG A 528 -13.66 18.43 -24.38
N ILE A 529 -14.16 18.11 -23.19
CA ILE A 529 -13.39 17.43 -22.15
C ILE A 529 -12.72 16.22 -22.81
N ASP A 530 -11.40 16.10 -22.65
CA ASP A 530 -10.63 14.99 -23.23
C ASP A 530 -10.85 13.72 -22.42
N VAL A 531 -11.82 12.93 -22.86
CA VAL A 531 -12.25 11.69 -22.20
C VAL A 531 -11.12 10.65 -22.10
N CYS A 532 -10.03 10.79 -22.86
CA CYS A 532 -8.95 9.81 -22.88
C CYS A 532 -7.66 10.34 -22.23
N ILE A 533 -7.73 11.41 -21.43
CA ILE A 533 -6.57 11.98 -20.71
C ILE A 533 -5.83 10.96 -19.83
N GLU A 534 -6.55 9.99 -19.25
CA GLU A 534 -5.97 8.95 -18.42
C GLU A 534 -4.99 8.08 -19.22
N ASP A 535 -5.40 7.62 -20.40
CA ASP A 535 -4.55 6.84 -21.31
C ASP A 535 -3.29 7.62 -21.69
N GLU A 536 -3.43 8.92 -21.95
CA GLU A 536 -2.31 9.79 -22.26
C GLU A 536 -1.35 9.98 -21.07
N THR A 537 -1.88 10.14 -19.86
CA THR A 537 -1.11 10.19 -18.62
C THR A 537 -0.32 8.92 -18.38
N VAL A 538 -0.96 7.75 -18.50
CA VAL A 538 -0.27 6.46 -18.37
C VAL A 538 0.83 6.33 -19.41
N ASN A 539 0.57 6.70 -20.66
CA ASN A 539 1.57 6.63 -21.73
C ASN A 539 2.74 7.59 -21.48
N TYR A 540 2.48 8.79 -20.97
CA TYR A 540 3.51 9.79 -20.69
C TYR A 540 4.41 9.38 -19.52
N LEU A 541 3.82 8.99 -18.37
CA LEU A 541 4.57 8.64 -17.15
C LEU A 541 5.37 7.32 -17.28
N ASN A 542 5.00 6.46 -18.23
CA ASN A 542 5.77 5.24 -18.52
C ASN A 542 6.97 5.45 -19.45
N ARG A 543 7.19 6.65 -19.98
CA ARG A 543 8.39 6.93 -20.78
C ARG A 543 9.63 7.01 -19.89
N LYS A 544 10.73 6.40 -20.35
CA LYS A 544 12.00 6.37 -19.59
C LYS A 544 12.65 7.74 -19.42
N ASP A 545 12.52 8.62 -20.41
CA ASP A 545 13.01 10.00 -20.31
C ASP A 545 12.20 10.83 -19.30
N VAL A 546 10.89 10.61 -19.21
CA VAL A 546 10.02 11.22 -18.20
C VAL A 546 10.36 10.72 -16.80
N GLN A 547 10.48 9.40 -16.61
CA GLN A 547 10.88 8.81 -15.32
C GLN A 547 12.22 9.36 -14.84
N LYS A 548 13.21 9.47 -15.74
CA LYS A 548 14.51 10.05 -15.42
C LYS A 548 14.41 11.51 -15.02
N ALA A 549 13.61 12.31 -15.74
CA ALA A 549 13.41 13.74 -15.42
C ALA A 549 12.68 13.95 -14.08
N LEU A 550 11.79 13.02 -13.72
CA LEU A 550 11.09 12.99 -12.43
C LEU A 550 11.91 12.36 -11.30
N HIS A 551 13.15 11.93 -11.55
CA HIS A 551 13.94 11.14 -10.59
C HIS A 551 13.18 9.90 -10.06
N ALA A 552 12.25 9.39 -10.86
CA ALA A 552 11.36 8.30 -10.49
C ALA A 552 11.91 6.95 -10.93
N ARG A 553 11.62 5.91 -10.15
CA ARG A 553 11.99 4.53 -10.42
C ARG A 553 10.80 3.61 -10.22
N LEU A 554 10.76 2.56 -11.03
CA LEU A 554 9.85 1.43 -10.85
C LEU A 554 10.61 0.34 -10.08
N VAL A 555 10.12 0.01 -8.89
CA VAL A 555 10.70 -1.03 -8.02
C VAL A 555 9.60 -2.02 -7.69
N GLY A 556 9.83 -3.31 -7.93
CA GLY A 556 8.82 -4.36 -7.74
C GLY A 556 7.71 -4.40 -8.81
N VAL A 557 7.62 -3.39 -9.68
CA VAL A 557 6.61 -3.29 -10.75
C VAL A 557 7.26 -3.03 -12.12
N ARG A 558 6.60 -3.46 -13.20
CA ARG A 558 7.11 -3.30 -14.58
C ARG A 558 6.66 -2.02 -15.26
N ARG A 559 5.51 -1.48 -14.84
CA ARG A 559 4.84 -0.33 -15.43
C ARG A 559 4.25 0.53 -14.31
N TRP A 560 4.24 1.85 -14.50
CA TRP A 560 3.45 2.77 -13.69
C TRP A 560 1.97 2.66 -14.11
N GLU A 561 1.07 2.57 -13.14
CA GLU A 561 -0.38 2.47 -13.36
C GLU A 561 -1.08 3.54 -12.52
N VAL A 562 -2.28 3.96 -12.95
CA VAL A 562 -3.05 5.01 -12.26
C VAL A 562 -3.42 4.57 -10.86
N CYS A 563 -3.92 3.33 -10.71
CA CYS A 563 -4.19 2.71 -9.42
C CYS A 563 -3.40 1.40 -9.32
N SER A 564 -2.84 1.15 -8.14
CA SER A 564 -1.94 0.03 -7.90
C SER A 564 -2.68 -1.30 -7.87
N ASN A 565 -2.17 -2.27 -8.62
CA ASN A 565 -2.67 -3.66 -8.61
C ASN A 565 -1.89 -4.58 -7.65
N ILE A 566 -0.82 -4.08 -7.02
CA ILE A 566 0.00 -4.85 -6.07
C ILE A 566 -0.36 -4.57 -4.61
N LEU A 567 -1.15 -3.53 -4.38
CA LEU A 567 -1.59 -3.09 -3.06
C LEU A 567 -2.78 -3.95 -2.61
N ASP A 568 -2.57 -4.73 -1.56
CA ASP A 568 -3.62 -5.43 -0.83
C ASP A 568 -4.01 -4.58 0.39
N TYR A 569 -5.00 -3.72 0.15
CA TYR A 569 -5.52 -2.78 1.14
C TYR A 569 -6.65 -3.42 1.93
N GLU A 570 -6.72 -3.18 3.24
CA GLU A 570 -7.80 -3.68 4.11
C GLU A 570 -9.13 -3.08 3.66
N VAL A 571 -9.88 -3.88 2.90
CA VAL A 571 -11.03 -3.39 2.15
C VAL A 571 -12.18 -3.02 3.07
N LEU A 572 -12.27 -3.63 4.26
CA LEU A 572 -13.30 -3.31 5.25
C LEU A 572 -13.10 -1.94 5.91
N ASN A 573 -11.93 -1.29 5.75
CA ASN A 573 -11.74 0.08 6.21
C ASN A 573 -12.72 1.05 5.57
N ILE A 574 -13.22 0.74 4.38
CA ILE A 574 -14.28 1.52 3.73
C ILE A 574 -15.54 1.65 4.59
N GLU A 575 -15.80 0.67 5.46
CA GLU A 575 -16.92 0.69 6.40
C GLU A 575 -16.60 1.55 7.64
N ILE A 576 -15.32 1.85 7.89
CA ILE A 576 -14.85 2.61 9.05
C ILE A 576 -15.15 4.08 8.86
N PRO A 577 -16.03 4.64 9.69
CA PRO A 577 -16.47 5.97 9.39
C PRO A 577 -15.37 7.09 9.69
N THR A 578 -15.33 8.28 9.02
CA THR A 578 -14.55 9.52 9.40
C THR A 578 -15.21 10.89 9.92
N ILE A 579 -16.54 11.13 10.11
CA ILE A 579 -17.28 12.40 10.43
C ILE A 579 -16.81 12.88 11.74
N ASN A 580 -16.73 11.98 12.71
CA ASN A 580 -16.50 12.33 14.08
C ASN A 580 -15.04 12.74 14.19
N ILE A 581 -14.16 12.28 13.27
CA ILE A 581 -12.87 12.92 13.07
C ILE A 581 -13.10 14.34 12.57
N VAL A 582 -13.81 14.55 11.45
CA VAL A 582 -14.10 15.89 10.90
C VAL A 582 -14.73 16.83 11.95
N GLY A 583 -15.65 16.36 12.78
CA GLY A 583 -16.28 17.08 13.88
C GLY A 583 -15.30 17.38 15.01
N SER A 584 -14.41 16.45 15.33
CA SER A 584 -13.28 16.69 16.24
C SER A 584 -12.32 17.75 15.69
N LEU A 585 -12.07 17.76 14.37
CA LEU A 585 -11.25 18.79 13.71
C LEU A 585 -11.92 20.16 13.78
N ILE A 586 -13.22 20.22 13.54
CA ILE A 586 -14.03 21.44 13.66
C ILE A 586 -14.01 21.93 15.11
N ASN A 587 -14.21 21.06 16.10
CA ASN A 587 -14.10 21.39 17.52
C ASN A 587 -12.67 21.82 17.91
N ALA A 588 -11.65 21.37 17.17
CA ALA A 588 -10.28 21.82 17.32
C ALA A 588 -10.00 23.19 16.65
N GLY A 589 -10.99 23.79 15.98
CA GLY A 589 -10.86 25.08 15.33
C GLY A 589 -10.30 25.02 13.90
N ILE A 590 -10.29 23.84 13.27
CA ILE A 590 -9.82 23.66 11.90
C ILE A 590 -10.97 23.91 10.90
N PRO A 591 -10.85 24.89 9.99
CA PRO A 591 -11.77 25.07 8.87
C PRO A 591 -11.78 23.86 7.94
N VAL A 592 -12.99 23.41 7.60
CA VAL A 592 -13.28 22.29 6.71
C VAL A 592 -14.20 22.73 5.59
N LEU A 593 -13.80 22.43 4.36
CA LEU A 593 -14.67 22.48 3.19
C LEU A 593 -14.86 21.05 2.67
N ILE A 594 -16.13 20.67 2.51
CA ILE A 594 -16.53 19.47 1.78
C ILE A 594 -17.22 19.93 0.50
N TYR A 595 -16.78 19.43 -0.65
CA TYR A 595 -17.40 19.78 -1.92
C TYR A 595 -17.60 18.59 -2.84
N SER A 596 -18.65 18.66 -3.68
CA SER A 596 -19.04 17.57 -4.58
C SER A 596 -19.30 18.09 -6.00
N GLY A 597 -18.90 17.31 -7.00
CA GLY A 597 -19.42 17.48 -8.36
C GLY A 597 -20.89 17.05 -8.40
N ASP A 598 -21.73 17.80 -9.12
CA ASP A 598 -23.15 17.46 -9.23
C ASP A 598 -23.48 16.39 -10.28
N GLN A 599 -22.48 15.90 -11.03
CA GLN A 599 -22.58 14.79 -11.98
C GLN A 599 -21.97 13.48 -11.46
N ASP A 600 -21.37 13.49 -10.27
CA ASP A 600 -20.77 12.30 -9.64
C ASP A 600 -21.85 11.35 -9.10
N SER A 601 -21.86 10.11 -9.60
CA SER A 601 -22.74 9.05 -9.08
C SER A 601 -22.06 8.04 -8.18
N VAL A 602 -20.72 8.09 -8.09
CA VAL A 602 -19.93 7.23 -7.21
C VAL A 602 -20.05 7.76 -5.79
N ILE A 603 -19.93 9.07 -5.61
CA ILE A 603 -20.16 9.75 -4.32
C ILE A 603 -21.12 10.92 -4.55
N PRO A 604 -22.42 10.63 -4.64
CA PRO A 604 -23.41 11.66 -4.93
C PRO A 604 -23.38 12.81 -3.94
N LEU A 605 -23.59 14.02 -4.47
CA LEU A 605 -23.76 15.24 -3.66
C LEU A 605 -24.81 15.08 -2.56
N THR A 606 -25.82 14.22 -2.77
CA THR A 606 -26.91 13.96 -1.82
C THR A 606 -26.40 13.32 -0.53
N GLY A 607 -25.47 12.37 -0.61
CA GLY A 607 -24.82 11.74 0.55
C GLY A 607 -24.01 12.76 1.33
N SER A 608 -23.08 13.43 0.65
CA SER A 608 -22.19 14.42 1.27
C SER A 608 -22.94 15.60 1.88
N ARG A 609 -23.96 16.14 1.20
CA ARG A 609 -24.85 17.19 1.74
C ARG A 609 -25.55 16.74 3.01
N THR A 610 -26.08 15.51 3.02
CA THR A 610 -26.80 14.96 4.17
C THR A 610 -25.87 14.82 5.38
N LEU A 611 -24.65 14.34 5.16
CA LEU A 611 -23.65 14.15 6.21
C LEU A 611 -23.17 15.49 6.79
N VAL A 612 -22.88 16.48 5.95
CA VAL A 612 -22.50 17.82 6.42
C VAL A 612 -23.63 18.46 7.23
N HIS A 613 -24.87 18.32 6.76
CA HIS A 613 -26.03 18.87 7.47
C HIS A 613 -26.24 18.19 8.84
N LYS A 614 -26.15 16.85 8.90
CA LYS A 614 -26.22 16.09 10.15
C LYS A 614 -25.11 16.52 11.12
N LEU A 615 -23.86 16.58 10.65
CA LEU A 615 -22.72 17.02 11.46
C LEU A 615 -22.93 18.43 12.02
N ALA A 616 -23.34 19.38 11.19
CA ALA A 616 -23.59 20.75 11.62
C ALA A 616 -24.64 20.80 12.74
N LYS A 617 -25.70 20.00 12.63
CA LYS A 617 -26.75 19.88 13.64
C LYS A 617 -26.22 19.25 14.93
N GLU A 618 -25.44 18.19 14.84
CA GLU A 618 -24.84 17.49 16.00
C GLU A 618 -23.87 18.40 16.77
N LEU A 619 -23.11 19.23 16.06
CA LEU A 619 -22.20 20.20 16.64
C LEU A 619 -22.88 21.51 17.09
N GLY A 620 -24.19 21.67 16.85
CA GLY A 620 -24.93 22.90 17.17
C GLY A 620 -24.47 24.12 16.38
N LEU A 621 -23.92 23.94 15.17
CA LEU A 621 -23.47 25.03 14.31
C LEU A 621 -24.66 25.71 13.63
N ASN A 622 -24.76 27.03 13.79
CA ASN A 622 -25.78 27.82 13.10
C ASN A 622 -25.42 28.01 11.63
N THR A 623 -26.42 27.97 10.75
CA THR A 623 -26.26 28.34 9.33
C THR A 623 -25.97 29.84 9.23
N THR A 624 -24.76 30.21 8.81
CA THR A 624 -24.32 31.61 8.63
C THR A 624 -24.53 32.09 7.21
N VAL A 625 -24.32 31.20 6.22
CA VAL A 625 -24.70 31.45 4.83
C VAL A 625 -25.77 30.42 4.46
N PRO A 626 -27.02 30.84 4.18
CA PRO A 626 -28.07 29.91 3.77
C PRO A 626 -27.74 29.28 2.42
N TYR A 627 -28.35 28.12 2.14
CA TYR A 627 -28.16 27.42 0.88
C TYR A 627 -28.49 28.34 -0.29
N ARG A 628 -27.48 28.73 -1.07
CA ARG A 628 -27.60 29.67 -2.19
C ARG A 628 -26.71 29.29 -3.35
N ALA A 629 -27.03 29.84 -4.53
CA ALA A 629 -26.13 29.75 -5.66
C ALA A 629 -24.84 30.57 -5.41
N TRP A 630 -23.73 30.10 -5.99
CA TRP A 630 -22.51 30.88 -6.14
C TRP A 630 -22.13 30.99 -7.61
N PHE A 631 -21.35 32.00 -7.96
CA PHE A 631 -21.10 32.37 -9.36
C PHE A 631 -19.62 32.27 -9.74
N ALA A 632 -19.39 31.79 -10.97
CA ALA A 632 -18.11 31.89 -11.66
C ALA A 632 -18.33 32.73 -12.92
N GLY A 633 -17.78 33.95 -12.92
CA GLY A 633 -18.11 34.95 -13.93
C GLY A 633 -19.60 35.29 -13.91
N LYS A 634 -20.27 35.17 -15.06
CA LYS A 634 -21.72 35.44 -15.21
C LYS A 634 -22.60 34.18 -15.15
N GLN A 635 -22.03 33.05 -14.72
CA GLN A 635 -22.72 31.77 -14.69
C GLN A 635 -22.76 31.22 -13.26
N VAL A 636 -23.80 30.47 -12.95
CA VAL A 636 -23.88 29.72 -11.69
C VAL A 636 -22.76 28.67 -11.69
N GLY A 637 -21.83 28.80 -10.75
CA GLY A 637 -20.75 27.86 -10.51
C GLY A 637 -21.20 26.64 -9.71
N GLY A 638 -22.26 26.79 -8.90
CA GLY A 638 -22.89 25.73 -8.12
C GLY A 638 -23.68 26.29 -6.94
N TRP A 639 -23.82 25.51 -5.87
CA TRP A 639 -24.51 25.93 -4.65
C TRP A 639 -23.62 25.79 -3.43
N THR A 640 -23.86 26.59 -2.40
CA THR A 640 -23.07 26.55 -1.17
C THR A 640 -23.93 26.83 0.05
N GLN A 641 -23.50 26.29 1.18
CA GLN A 641 -24.06 26.56 2.50
C GLN A 641 -22.93 26.55 3.52
N VAL A 642 -22.95 27.50 4.45
CA VAL A 642 -21.90 27.65 5.48
C VAL A 642 -22.52 27.57 6.86
N TYR A 643 -21.88 26.82 7.74
CA TYR A 643 -22.23 26.63 9.14
C TYR A 643 -21.14 27.22 10.03
N GLY A 644 -21.49 28.25 10.81
CA GLY A 644 -20.53 29.05 11.57
C GLY A 644 -19.51 29.73 10.66
N THR A 645 -18.23 29.63 10.99
CA THR A 645 -17.11 30.13 10.16
C THR A 645 -16.15 29.02 9.76
N ILE A 646 -16.54 27.76 10.00
CA ILE A 646 -15.60 26.64 10.08
C ILE A 646 -16.01 25.44 9.23
N LEU A 647 -17.29 25.25 8.94
CA LEU A 647 -17.77 24.14 8.11
C LEU A 647 -18.53 24.70 6.90
N SER A 648 -18.05 24.38 5.71
CA SER A 648 -18.67 24.78 4.46
C SER A 648 -18.98 23.56 3.59
N PHE A 649 -20.14 23.59 2.94
CA PHE A 649 -20.49 22.67 1.86
C PHE A 649 -20.63 23.43 0.56
N ALA A 650 -20.15 22.86 -0.54
CA ALA A 650 -20.36 23.40 -1.87
C ALA A 650 -20.57 22.31 -2.91
N THR A 651 -21.39 22.58 -3.91
CA THR A 651 -21.43 21.81 -5.16
C THR A 651 -20.75 22.58 -6.26
N ILE A 652 -20.17 21.86 -7.22
CA ILE A 652 -19.69 22.42 -8.48
C ILE A 652 -20.63 21.93 -9.58
N ARG A 653 -21.30 22.88 -10.24
CA ARG A 653 -22.25 22.57 -11.30
C ARG A 653 -21.54 21.99 -12.51
N GLY A 654 -22.08 20.93 -13.09
CA GLY A 654 -21.52 20.22 -14.24
C GLY A 654 -20.19 19.51 -13.98
N ALA A 655 -19.80 19.33 -12.71
CA ALA A 655 -18.57 18.65 -12.35
C ALA A 655 -18.83 17.17 -12.09
N SER A 656 -17.93 16.34 -12.62
CA SER A 656 -17.75 14.93 -12.33
C SER A 656 -17.16 14.69 -10.94
N HIS A 657 -16.84 13.43 -10.65
CA HIS A 657 -16.04 13.02 -9.49
C HIS A 657 -14.71 13.80 -9.40
N GLU A 658 -13.95 13.83 -10.49
CA GLU A 658 -12.75 14.64 -10.67
C GLU A 658 -13.15 16.09 -11.05
N ALA A 659 -13.69 16.82 -10.09
CA ALA A 659 -14.24 18.15 -10.34
C ALA A 659 -13.26 19.15 -10.96
N PRO A 660 -11.95 19.19 -10.62
CA PRO A 660 -10.98 20.04 -11.30
C PRO A 660 -10.69 19.64 -12.76
N PHE A 661 -10.92 18.37 -13.13
CA PHE A 661 -10.78 17.92 -14.52
C PHE A 661 -11.96 18.41 -15.37
N SER A 662 -13.20 18.15 -14.93
CA SER A 662 -14.43 18.45 -15.67
C SER A 662 -14.86 19.92 -15.60
N GLN A 663 -14.61 20.61 -14.47
CA GLN A 663 -14.96 22.02 -14.28
C GLN A 663 -13.76 22.82 -13.72
N PRO A 664 -12.67 22.94 -14.49
CA PRO A 664 -11.39 23.48 -14.02
C PRO A 664 -11.48 24.92 -13.49
N GLU A 665 -12.17 25.81 -14.21
CA GLU A 665 -12.33 27.21 -13.80
C GLU A 665 -13.10 27.34 -12.48
N ARG A 666 -14.22 26.62 -12.37
CA ARG A 666 -15.09 26.62 -11.17
C ARG A 666 -14.38 26.02 -9.97
N SER A 667 -13.65 24.93 -10.19
CA SER A 667 -12.82 24.27 -9.19
C SER A 667 -11.73 25.21 -8.65
N LEU A 668 -10.98 25.88 -9.53
CA LEU A 668 -9.97 26.86 -9.12
C LEU A 668 -10.57 28.03 -8.33
N MET A 669 -11.76 28.51 -8.71
CA MET A 669 -12.44 29.57 -7.98
C MET A 669 -12.88 29.13 -6.57
N LEU A 670 -13.38 27.91 -6.44
CA LEU A 670 -13.74 27.32 -5.16
C LEU A 670 -12.50 27.17 -4.26
N PHE A 671 -11.43 26.60 -4.81
CA PHE A 671 -10.15 26.44 -4.13
C PHE A 671 -9.58 27.78 -3.65
N LYS A 672 -9.54 28.79 -4.53
CA LYS A 672 -9.09 30.15 -4.21
C LYS A 672 -9.88 30.78 -3.07
N SER A 673 -11.21 30.65 -3.11
CA SER A 673 -12.09 31.22 -2.08
C SER A 673 -11.81 30.58 -0.72
N PHE A 674 -11.64 29.26 -0.70
CA PHE A 674 -11.29 28.52 0.50
C PHE A 674 -9.94 28.91 1.10
N LEU A 675 -8.88 28.96 0.29
CA LEU A 675 -7.55 29.38 0.76
C LEU A 675 -7.55 30.79 1.35
N GLN A 676 -8.38 31.69 0.81
CA GLN A 676 -8.51 33.06 1.30
C GLN A 676 -9.44 33.20 2.52
N GLY A 677 -10.11 32.11 2.94
CA GLY A 677 -11.12 32.15 3.99
C GLY A 677 -12.33 33.03 3.63
N LYS A 678 -12.66 33.14 2.34
CA LYS A 678 -13.78 33.94 1.82
C LYS A 678 -14.95 33.06 1.42
N HIS A 679 -16.16 33.59 1.54
CA HIS A 679 -17.35 32.96 0.96
C HIS A 679 -17.26 32.92 -0.57
N LEU A 680 -17.88 31.90 -1.16
CA LEU A 680 -17.98 31.79 -2.61
C LEU A 680 -18.79 32.97 -3.19
N PRO A 681 -18.43 33.49 -4.38
CA PRO A 681 -18.99 34.73 -4.91
C PRO A 681 -20.52 34.72 -5.03
N GLU A 682 -21.11 35.88 -4.81
CA GLU A 682 -22.50 36.21 -5.17
C GLU A 682 -22.54 36.92 -6.53
N GLN A 683 -23.74 37.17 -7.06
CA GLN A 683 -23.96 37.76 -8.38
C GLN A 683 -23.41 39.19 -8.51
#